data_AF-R5J157-F1
#
_entry.id   AF-R5J157-F1
#
_cell.length_a   1.000
_cell.length_b   1.000
_cell.length_c   1.000
_cell.angle_alpha   90.00
_cell.angle_beta   90.00
_cell.angle_gamma   90.00
#
_symmetry.space_group_name_H-M   'P 1'
#
loop_
_entity.id
_entity.type
_entity.pdbx_description
1 polymer ?
#
loop_
_entity_poly.entity_id
_entity_poly.type
_entity_poly.pdbx_seq_one_letter_code
_entity_poly.pdbx_strand_id
1 'polypeptide(L)'
;MAVKGLDIFKLSPKKNCKECGSPTCMAFCMKVAQGAVPITKCPYMSEEAIALLSEATAPPMQTITVGAHKLGGETVMMRHEKTLVNRNLFAATLDTSMDDASIEERIALVKKVDYERIGEREMVECVFVHDAGDCAKFVELCKKAAALPDRTVIIDTKDVETAKAAVEAIKDSKPILNGANKDNFNDMNEIAKAAGLVLGVSGTDLSELHDTVAALEKAGNKNLILDVTAPTIKETFANAVLVRRTAIKDGDRTFGYPSIVNLGVLCNHDEHLETALAAMFVVKYGSIIVMDKVGYAEALPLYGLRQNIFTDPQKPMKVAPGIYPINGAGPDDPCALTVDFALTYFLVSGELERSKIPVNLLITDASGMSVLTAWAAGKFSSTSVKKFFDEFDIASKINNRTLIIPGKVAVMKGEIQDKLPEWNVVVGTREAVELVKYLRDGEHIKAAEAAAASKAPAAEKKEAADANAPLDFEKIAASIPAIEVVDMGVSYKQRDPESPKFVTIGERIHCISPVIREAMNTMNPEPILKRAAEQIKAGATYLDVNIGPAESNGPELMTWAVKLLQENFNNVPLALDTANKRAIEAGIKVYNRTNGKPIVNSADAGSRISYIDLAAANDAICIALCSADGIAKDNEERMMHCHHMLERGLSLGMEATDLWFDPLFLVVKGMQDKQMDVLNAIKLFSDEGLKSTGGLSNNSNGAPKNVRPIMDSALVAMAMMQGLTSAIVNPNDLRLMETIKSCDIFKNNELYSDSYLDA
;
A
#
# COMPACT_ATOMS: atom_id res chain seq x y z
N MET A 1 18.00 -21.50 13.75
CA MET A 1 18.27 -20.61 12.59
C MET A 1 17.26 -20.91 11.51
N ALA A 2 16.61 -19.89 10.93
CA ALA A 2 15.76 -20.08 9.75
C ALA A 2 16.59 -20.64 8.59
N VAL A 3 16.13 -21.73 7.97
CA VAL A 3 16.84 -22.35 6.83
C VAL A 3 16.80 -21.38 5.66
N LYS A 4 17.96 -21.03 5.09
CA LYS A 4 18.00 -20.15 3.91
C LYS A 4 17.45 -20.92 2.71
N GLY A 5 16.73 -20.24 1.80
CA GLY A 5 16.18 -20.90 0.61
C GLY A 5 17.25 -21.57 -0.26
N LEU A 6 18.50 -21.09 -0.17
CA LEU A 6 19.66 -21.69 -0.84
C LEU A 6 20.01 -23.08 -0.27
N ASP A 7 19.83 -23.28 1.04
CA ASP A 7 20.08 -24.57 1.70
C ASP A 7 18.96 -25.57 1.39
N ILE A 8 17.71 -25.10 1.30
CA ILE A 8 16.57 -25.89 0.80
C ILE A 8 16.80 -26.28 -0.66
N PHE A 9 17.32 -25.37 -1.48
CA PHE A 9 17.56 -25.62 -2.90
C PHE A 9 18.60 -26.72 -3.15
N LYS A 10 19.62 -26.84 -2.29
CA LYS A 10 20.62 -27.94 -2.36
C LYS A 10 19.95 -29.32 -2.28
N LEU A 11 18.94 -29.44 -1.40
CA LEU A 11 18.16 -30.66 -1.17
C LEU A 11 17.01 -30.84 -2.18
N SER A 12 16.72 -29.83 -2.99
CA SER A 12 15.66 -29.90 -3.99
C SER A 12 16.04 -30.78 -5.19
N PRO A 13 15.04 -31.31 -5.92
CA PRO A 13 15.24 -32.13 -7.12
C PRO A 13 15.69 -31.34 -8.35
N LYS A 14 15.74 -29.99 -8.29
CA LYS A 14 16.24 -29.08 -9.35
C LYS A 14 15.57 -29.24 -10.73
N LYS A 15 14.36 -29.81 -10.79
CA LYS A 15 13.64 -30.09 -12.04
C LYS A 15 13.01 -28.86 -12.71
N ASN A 16 12.70 -27.80 -11.96
CA ASN A 16 11.96 -26.62 -12.42
C ASN A 16 10.63 -26.94 -13.16
N CYS A 17 9.95 -28.03 -12.80
CA CYS A 17 8.75 -28.52 -13.49
C CYS A 17 7.47 -27.70 -13.25
N LYS A 18 7.51 -26.70 -12.34
CA LYS A 18 6.38 -25.82 -11.97
C LYS A 18 5.18 -26.48 -11.29
N GLU A 19 5.18 -27.80 -11.08
CA GLU A 19 4.07 -28.54 -10.44
C GLU A 19 3.77 -28.10 -8.99
N CYS A 20 4.74 -27.50 -8.30
CA CYS A 20 4.53 -26.92 -6.97
C CYS A 20 3.86 -25.52 -7.01
N GLY A 21 3.51 -25.00 -8.19
CA GLY A 21 2.94 -23.66 -8.40
C GLY A 21 3.96 -22.52 -8.30
N SER A 22 5.26 -22.83 -8.38
CA SER A 22 6.33 -21.83 -8.44
C SER A 22 7.06 -21.90 -9.78
N PRO A 23 7.52 -20.77 -10.34
CA PRO A 23 8.11 -20.73 -11.68
C PRO A 23 9.43 -21.50 -11.79
N THR A 24 10.17 -21.63 -10.68
CA THR A 24 11.41 -22.40 -10.57
C THR A 24 11.49 -23.11 -9.22
N CYS A 25 12.34 -24.14 -9.10
CA CYS A 25 12.68 -24.79 -7.84
C CYS A 25 13.32 -23.80 -6.87
N MET A 26 14.14 -22.86 -7.34
CA MET A 26 14.72 -21.82 -6.47
C MET A 26 13.64 -20.91 -5.90
N ALA A 27 12.68 -20.45 -6.73
CA ALA A 27 11.54 -19.66 -6.27
C ALA A 27 10.67 -20.44 -5.27
N PHE A 28 10.45 -21.74 -5.50
CA PHE A 28 9.78 -22.61 -4.54
C PHE A 28 10.55 -22.66 -3.21
N CYS A 29 11.85 -22.96 -3.24
CA CYS A 29 12.69 -23.07 -2.06
C CYS A 29 12.77 -21.76 -1.26
N MET A 30 12.80 -20.60 -1.93
CA MET A 30 12.70 -19.30 -1.27
C MET A 30 11.36 -19.11 -0.56
N LYS A 31 10.25 -19.48 -1.21
CA LYS A 31 8.92 -19.43 -0.57
C LYS A 31 8.81 -20.40 0.61
N VAL A 32 9.40 -21.59 0.53
CA VAL A 32 9.45 -22.54 1.65
C VAL A 32 10.26 -21.96 2.82
N ALA A 33 11.44 -21.38 2.55
CA ALA A 33 12.26 -20.72 3.59
C ALA A 33 11.54 -19.54 4.27
N GLN A 34 10.65 -18.87 3.55
CA GLN A 34 9.82 -17.78 4.07
C GLN A 34 8.54 -18.26 4.78
N GLY A 35 8.31 -19.58 4.83
CA GLY A 35 7.10 -20.20 5.38
C GLY A 35 5.84 -19.96 4.54
N ALA A 36 5.98 -19.52 3.29
CA ALA A 36 4.86 -19.16 2.42
C ALA A 36 4.20 -20.36 1.72
N VAL A 37 4.90 -21.49 1.61
CA VAL A 37 4.35 -22.77 1.11
C VAL A 37 5.04 -23.93 1.82
N PRO A 38 4.31 -25.04 2.11
CA PRO A 38 4.92 -26.21 2.71
C PRO A 38 5.82 -26.93 1.71
N ILE A 39 6.92 -27.51 2.20
CA ILE A 39 7.87 -28.26 1.37
C ILE A 39 7.22 -29.47 0.67
N THR A 40 6.19 -30.05 1.29
CA THR A 40 5.38 -31.18 0.78
C THR A 40 4.63 -30.86 -0.51
N LYS A 41 4.54 -29.58 -0.90
CA LYS A 41 3.95 -29.17 -2.19
C LYS A 41 4.82 -29.54 -3.39
N CYS A 42 6.09 -29.90 -3.18
CA CYS A 42 6.92 -30.50 -4.22
C CYS A 42 6.76 -32.04 -4.18
N PRO A 43 6.16 -32.67 -5.22
CA PRO A 43 5.91 -34.11 -5.22
C PRO A 43 7.19 -34.95 -5.39
N TYR A 44 8.33 -34.31 -5.66
CA TYR A 44 9.62 -34.96 -5.93
C TYR A 44 10.65 -34.72 -4.83
N MET A 45 10.26 -34.13 -3.70
CA MET A 45 11.15 -33.96 -2.56
C MET A 45 11.31 -35.31 -1.85
N SER A 46 12.53 -35.70 -1.47
CA SER A 46 12.74 -36.95 -0.74
C SER A 46 12.13 -36.89 0.66
N GLU A 47 11.68 -38.03 1.18
CA GLU A 47 11.11 -38.12 2.53
C GLU A 47 12.11 -37.65 3.61
N GLU A 48 13.40 -37.95 3.42
CA GLU A 48 14.49 -37.48 4.28
C GLU A 48 14.64 -35.95 4.27
N ALA A 49 14.57 -35.32 3.09
CA ALA A 49 14.62 -33.87 2.97
C ALA A 49 13.37 -33.20 3.54
N ILE A 50 12.20 -33.82 3.39
CA ILE A 50 10.96 -33.37 4.00
C ILE A 50 11.08 -33.42 5.53
N ALA A 51 11.56 -34.51 6.12
CA ALA A 51 11.70 -34.65 7.56
C ALA A 51 12.68 -33.62 8.16
N LEU A 52 13.89 -33.54 7.59
CA LEU A 52 14.94 -32.61 8.04
C LEU A 52 14.48 -31.15 7.96
N LEU A 53 13.80 -30.79 6.87
CA LEU A 53 13.39 -29.41 6.64
C LEU A 53 12.07 -29.06 7.33
N SER A 54 11.15 -30.00 7.54
CA SER A 54 9.90 -29.74 8.26
C SER A 54 10.17 -29.33 9.70
N GLU A 55 11.16 -29.95 10.36
CA GLU A 55 11.59 -29.52 11.69
C GLU A 55 12.29 -28.16 11.64
N ALA A 56 13.20 -27.94 10.68
CA ALA A 56 13.96 -26.70 10.57
C ALA A 56 13.15 -25.50 10.05
N THR A 57 12.03 -25.74 9.37
CA THR A 57 11.09 -24.72 8.85
C THR A 57 9.79 -24.61 9.66
N ALA A 58 9.61 -25.45 10.69
CA ALA A 58 8.50 -25.32 11.63
C ALA A 58 8.47 -23.90 12.21
N PRO A 59 7.30 -23.24 12.22
CA PRO A 59 7.18 -21.89 12.77
C PRO A 59 7.63 -21.90 14.24
N PRO A 60 8.29 -20.82 14.72
CA PRO A 60 8.77 -20.76 16.10
C PRO A 60 7.68 -21.00 17.14
N MET A 61 6.44 -20.61 16.83
CA MET A 61 5.25 -20.97 17.58
C MET A 61 4.37 -21.92 16.78
N GLN A 62 3.90 -22.99 17.42
CA GLN A 62 2.97 -23.95 16.87
C GLN A 62 1.59 -23.33 16.66
N THR A 63 0.88 -23.84 15.65
CA THR A 63 -0.54 -23.51 15.43
C THR A 63 -1.40 -24.57 16.08
N ILE A 64 -2.23 -24.17 17.03
CA ILE A 64 -3.16 -25.04 17.75
C ILE A 64 -4.58 -24.77 17.24
N THR A 65 -5.35 -25.83 16.99
CA THR A 65 -6.75 -25.71 16.55
C THR A 65 -7.67 -25.87 17.76
N VAL A 66 -8.60 -24.92 17.92
CA VAL A 66 -9.53 -24.85 19.04
C VAL A 66 -10.92 -24.58 18.46
N GLY A 67 -11.80 -25.60 18.50
CA GLY A 67 -13.09 -25.52 17.81
C GLY A 67 -12.94 -25.22 16.31
N ALA A 68 -13.58 -24.15 15.84
CA ALA A 68 -13.46 -23.64 14.47
C ALA A 68 -12.28 -22.66 14.28
N HIS A 69 -11.53 -22.35 15.35
CA HIS A 69 -10.50 -21.33 15.38
C HIS A 69 -9.09 -21.93 15.38
N LYS A 70 -8.12 -21.08 15.07
CA LYS A 70 -6.68 -21.39 15.19
C LYS A 70 -6.03 -20.35 16.08
N LEU A 71 -5.04 -20.78 16.86
CA LEU A 71 -4.24 -19.95 17.76
C LEU A 71 -2.75 -20.23 17.53
N GLY A 72 -1.88 -19.28 17.87
CA GLY A 72 -0.43 -19.43 17.70
C GLY A 72 0.01 -19.32 16.23
N GLY A 73 1.05 -20.04 15.80
CA GLY A 73 1.56 -19.97 14.41
C GLY A 73 2.37 -18.72 14.09
N GLU A 74 2.72 -17.97 15.11
CA GLU A 74 3.20 -16.62 14.99
C GLU A 74 4.72 -16.54 14.78
N THR A 75 5.15 -15.53 14.01
CA THR A 75 6.55 -15.43 13.52
C THR A 75 7.24 -14.10 13.80
N VAL A 76 6.50 -13.12 14.30
CA VAL A 76 7.00 -11.76 14.59
C VAL A 76 6.64 -11.30 15.99
N MET A 77 7.40 -10.35 16.53
CA MET A 77 7.04 -9.67 17.77
C MET A 77 6.11 -8.49 17.48
N MET A 78 6.46 -7.71 16.46
CA MET A 78 5.72 -6.48 16.13
C MET A 78 5.04 -6.64 14.78
N ARG A 79 3.76 -6.28 14.70
CA ARG A 79 2.98 -6.46 13.46
C ARG A 79 3.61 -5.79 12.24
N HIS A 80 4.29 -4.65 12.39
CA HIS A 80 4.96 -3.96 11.28
C HIS A 80 6.18 -4.71 10.71
N GLU A 81 6.73 -5.70 11.43
CA GLU A 81 7.78 -6.57 10.90
C GLU A 81 7.22 -7.51 9.80
N LYS A 82 5.95 -7.93 9.91
CA LYS A 82 5.23 -8.76 8.92
C LYS A 82 3.71 -8.69 9.10
N THR A 83 3.10 -9.69 9.72
CA THR A 83 1.68 -9.76 10.10
C THR A 83 1.53 -10.68 11.30
N LEU A 84 0.56 -10.39 12.16
CA LEU A 84 0.03 -11.36 13.12
C LEU A 84 -0.98 -12.24 12.36
N VAL A 85 -1.05 -13.54 12.68
CA VAL A 85 -1.70 -14.52 11.80
C VAL A 85 -2.99 -15.11 12.36
N ASN A 86 -3.08 -15.28 13.68
CA ASN A 86 -4.24 -15.93 14.31
C ASN A 86 -4.78 -15.04 15.43
N ARG A 87 -6.03 -14.58 15.25
CA ARG A 87 -6.71 -13.66 16.18
C ARG A 87 -6.85 -14.26 17.56
N ASN A 88 -6.79 -13.41 18.58
CA ASN A 88 -7.13 -13.84 19.94
C ASN A 88 -8.62 -14.19 20.05
N LEU A 89 -8.95 -15.11 20.95
CA LEU A 89 -10.32 -15.48 21.31
C LEU A 89 -10.70 -14.82 22.64
N PHE A 90 -11.98 -14.48 22.79
CA PHE A 90 -12.52 -14.01 24.07
C PHE A 90 -13.32 -15.12 24.74
N ALA A 91 -13.13 -15.28 26.04
CA ALA A 91 -13.86 -16.24 26.85
C ALA A 91 -14.65 -15.52 27.95
N ALA A 92 -15.89 -15.95 28.18
CA ALA A 92 -16.69 -15.52 29.33
C ALA A 92 -16.72 -16.61 30.42
N THR A 93 -16.62 -16.23 31.68
CA THR A 93 -16.53 -17.15 32.82
C THR A 93 -17.89 -17.62 33.33
N LEU A 94 -18.02 -18.94 33.55
CA LEU A 94 -19.02 -19.57 34.40
C LEU A 94 -18.32 -20.23 35.58
N ASP A 95 -18.69 -19.85 36.80
CA ASP A 95 -18.00 -20.31 38.01
C ASP A 95 -18.98 -21.09 38.90
N THR A 96 -18.52 -22.19 39.50
CA THR A 96 -19.35 -22.98 40.43
C THR A 96 -19.81 -22.22 41.66
N SER A 97 -19.14 -21.14 42.06
CA SER A 97 -19.55 -20.25 43.16
C SER A 97 -20.69 -19.29 42.79
N MET A 98 -20.97 -19.08 41.49
CA MET A 98 -22.07 -18.21 41.04
C MET A 98 -23.43 -18.82 41.36
N ASP A 99 -24.43 -17.99 41.67
CA ASP A 99 -25.82 -18.43 41.73
C ASP A 99 -26.39 -18.73 40.34
N ASP A 100 -27.48 -19.52 40.29
CA ASP A 100 -28.08 -19.95 39.03
C ASP A 100 -28.59 -18.78 38.17
N ALA A 101 -29.05 -17.68 38.76
CA ALA A 101 -29.52 -16.53 38.00
C ALA A 101 -28.37 -15.81 37.31
N SER A 102 -27.25 -15.64 38.01
CA SER A 102 -26.00 -15.09 37.46
C SER A 102 -25.44 -15.96 36.32
N ILE A 103 -25.53 -17.29 36.45
CA ILE A 103 -25.12 -18.24 35.38
C ILE A 103 -25.98 -18.05 34.13
N GLU A 104 -27.31 -18.02 34.27
CA GLU A 104 -28.22 -17.86 33.13
C GLU A 104 -28.08 -16.47 32.48
N GLU A 105 -27.84 -15.42 33.27
CA GLU A 105 -27.54 -14.08 32.75
C GLU A 105 -26.27 -14.08 31.90
N ARG A 106 -25.19 -14.71 32.38
CA ARG A 106 -23.92 -14.80 31.65
C ARG A 106 -24.08 -15.55 30.33
N ILE A 107 -24.79 -16.68 30.34
CA ILE A 107 -25.11 -17.44 29.13
C ILE A 107 -25.93 -16.59 28.14
N ALA A 108 -26.90 -15.81 28.62
CA ALA A 108 -27.69 -14.93 27.78
C ALA A 108 -26.84 -13.81 27.13
N LEU A 109 -25.87 -13.25 27.86
CA LEU A 109 -24.94 -12.26 27.32
C LEU A 109 -24.04 -12.83 26.22
N VAL A 110 -23.46 -14.01 26.44
CA VAL A 110 -22.65 -14.72 25.43
C VAL A 110 -23.41 -14.91 24.12
N LYS A 111 -24.72 -15.22 24.18
CA LYS A 111 -25.57 -15.38 23.00
C LYS A 111 -25.89 -14.06 22.30
N LYS A 112 -25.94 -12.94 23.03
CA LYS A 112 -26.27 -11.61 22.47
C LYS A 112 -25.12 -11.01 21.67
N VAL A 113 -23.88 -11.39 21.97
CA VAL A 113 -22.71 -10.96 21.21
C VAL A 113 -22.50 -11.91 20.03
N ASP A 114 -23.20 -11.61 18.93
CA ASP A 114 -23.11 -12.30 17.65
C ASP A 114 -23.58 -11.32 16.54
N TYR A 115 -22.64 -10.65 15.87
CA TYR A 115 -22.95 -9.59 14.89
C TYR A 115 -21.92 -9.55 13.76
N GLU A 116 -22.28 -8.95 12.63
CA GLU A 116 -21.37 -8.75 11.50
C GLU A 116 -20.70 -7.37 11.58
N ARG A 117 -19.38 -7.32 11.38
CA ARG A 117 -18.58 -6.09 11.31
C ARG A 117 -17.60 -6.18 10.15
N ILE A 118 -17.74 -5.27 9.19
CA ILE A 118 -16.82 -5.16 8.02
C ILE A 118 -16.73 -6.51 7.26
N GLY A 119 -17.86 -7.22 7.12
CA GLY A 119 -17.93 -8.50 6.42
C GLY A 119 -17.49 -9.72 7.24
N GLU A 120 -17.25 -9.57 8.55
CA GLU A 120 -16.78 -10.63 9.43
C GLU A 120 -17.76 -10.85 10.59
N ARG A 121 -18.07 -12.10 10.91
CA ARG A 121 -18.90 -12.47 12.08
C ARG A 121 -18.06 -12.37 13.36
N GLU A 122 -18.53 -11.59 14.31
CA GLU A 122 -17.92 -11.32 15.60
C GLU A 122 -18.81 -11.90 16.72
N MET A 123 -18.26 -12.82 17.51
CA MET A 123 -18.97 -13.52 18.60
C MET A 123 -18.05 -13.82 19.78
N VAL A 124 -18.60 -14.10 20.96
CA VAL A 124 -17.81 -14.69 22.06
C VAL A 124 -17.49 -16.13 21.70
N GLU A 125 -16.20 -16.45 21.54
CA GLU A 125 -15.75 -17.72 20.97
C GLU A 125 -15.59 -18.83 22.00
N CYS A 126 -15.33 -18.47 23.26
CA CYS A 126 -15.05 -19.41 24.33
C CYS A 126 -15.96 -19.22 25.54
N VAL A 127 -16.23 -20.31 26.27
CA VAL A 127 -16.82 -20.28 27.61
C VAL A 127 -15.87 -20.96 28.56
N PHE A 128 -15.37 -20.20 29.53
CA PHE A 128 -14.44 -20.67 30.54
C PHE A 128 -15.22 -21.14 31.77
N VAL A 129 -15.14 -22.42 32.10
CA VAL A 129 -15.86 -23.00 33.25
C VAL A 129 -14.85 -23.24 34.35
N HIS A 130 -14.97 -22.53 35.47
CA HIS A 130 -14.05 -22.58 36.60
C HIS A 130 -14.59 -23.44 37.75
N ASP A 131 -13.72 -24.33 38.26
CA ASP A 131 -13.98 -25.18 39.42
C ASP A 131 -13.55 -24.48 40.72
N ALA A 132 -14.55 -24.11 41.53
CA ALA A 132 -14.37 -23.55 42.87
C ALA A 132 -14.70 -24.57 43.98
N GLY A 133 -14.70 -25.87 43.68
CA GLY A 133 -14.81 -26.96 44.65
C GLY A 133 -16.15 -27.71 44.67
N ASP A 134 -17.00 -27.56 43.64
CA ASP A 134 -18.24 -28.33 43.48
C ASP A 134 -18.24 -29.10 42.15
N CYS A 135 -17.69 -30.32 42.19
CA CYS A 135 -17.53 -31.19 41.03
C CYS A 135 -18.86 -31.47 40.30
N ALA A 136 -19.97 -31.68 41.03
CA ALA A 136 -21.25 -32.00 40.42
C ALA A 136 -21.80 -30.80 39.65
N LYS A 137 -21.75 -29.62 40.28
CA LYS A 137 -22.14 -28.36 39.61
C LYS A 137 -21.21 -28.03 38.44
N PHE A 138 -19.91 -28.27 38.59
CA PHE A 138 -18.91 -28.04 37.55
C PHE A 138 -19.22 -28.82 36.27
N VAL A 139 -19.52 -30.12 36.39
CA VAL A 139 -19.88 -30.98 35.25
C VAL A 139 -21.16 -30.47 34.57
N GLU A 140 -22.17 -30.05 35.34
CA GLU A 140 -23.40 -29.49 34.77
C GLU A 140 -23.16 -28.15 34.06
N LEU A 141 -22.29 -27.28 34.60
CA LEU A 141 -21.88 -26.05 33.91
C LEU A 141 -21.14 -26.34 32.61
N CYS A 142 -20.26 -27.33 32.59
CA CYS A 142 -19.57 -27.78 31.37
C CYS A 142 -20.57 -28.23 30.29
N LYS A 143 -21.60 -29.00 30.67
CA LYS A 143 -22.68 -29.41 29.74
C LYS A 143 -23.48 -28.22 29.22
N LYS A 144 -23.86 -27.28 30.10
CA LYS A 144 -24.56 -26.05 29.71
C LYS A 144 -23.73 -25.23 28.71
N ALA A 145 -22.43 -25.09 28.95
CA ALA A 145 -21.51 -24.40 28.06
C ALA A 145 -21.38 -25.12 26.69
N ALA A 146 -21.24 -26.45 26.70
CA ALA A 146 -21.12 -27.27 25.50
C ALA A 146 -22.38 -27.28 24.62
N ALA A 147 -23.55 -26.98 25.21
CA ALA A 147 -24.79 -26.83 24.46
C ALA A 147 -24.88 -25.51 23.66
N LEU A 148 -23.95 -24.58 23.85
CA LEU A 148 -23.89 -23.35 23.06
C LEU A 148 -23.22 -23.63 21.70
N PRO A 149 -23.93 -23.44 20.57
CA PRO A 149 -23.41 -23.78 19.25
C PRO A 149 -22.19 -22.91 18.93
N ASP A 150 -21.20 -23.41 18.20
CA ASP A 150 -20.01 -22.65 17.77
C ASP A 150 -19.08 -22.13 18.90
N ARG A 151 -19.33 -22.45 20.19
CA ARG A 151 -18.51 -21.97 21.32
C ARG A 151 -17.62 -23.10 21.83
N THR A 152 -16.33 -22.80 22.04
CA THR A 152 -15.40 -23.76 22.63
C THR A 152 -15.45 -23.67 24.15
N VAL A 153 -15.66 -24.80 24.82
CA VAL A 153 -15.59 -24.87 26.28
C VAL A 153 -14.14 -25.01 26.73
N ILE A 154 -13.75 -24.24 27.75
CA ILE A 154 -12.48 -24.40 28.48
C ILE A 154 -12.84 -24.92 29.88
N ILE A 155 -12.48 -26.17 30.14
CA ILE A 155 -12.61 -26.81 31.45
C ILE A 155 -11.42 -26.34 32.30
N ASP A 156 -11.65 -25.59 33.36
CA ASP A 156 -10.60 -25.10 34.24
C ASP A 156 -10.71 -25.74 35.63
N THR A 157 -9.87 -26.75 35.86
CA THR A 157 -9.75 -27.41 37.17
C THR A 157 -8.36 -28.04 37.33
N LYS A 158 -7.86 -28.02 38.56
CA LYS A 158 -6.61 -28.71 38.94
C LYS A 158 -6.87 -30.11 39.52
N ASP A 159 -8.12 -30.43 39.82
CA ASP A 159 -8.53 -31.72 40.37
C ASP A 159 -8.70 -32.76 39.26
N VAL A 160 -7.92 -33.84 39.33
CA VAL A 160 -7.83 -34.86 38.27
C VAL A 160 -9.15 -35.62 38.10
N GLU A 161 -9.85 -35.92 39.19
CA GLU A 161 -11.13 -36.65 39.13
C GLU A 161 -12.24 -35.78 38.54
N THR A 162 -12.29 -34.51 38.91
CA THR A 162 -13.22 -33.52 38.35
C THR A 162 -12.92 -33.26 36.88
N ALA A 163 -11.65 -33.13 36.49
CA ALA A 163 -11.23 -33.05 35.09
C ALA A 163 -11.73 -34.25 34.29
N LYS A 164 -11.53 -35.47 34.80
CA LYS A 164 -11.96 -36.70 34.15
C LYS A 164 -13.48 -36.76 33.99
N ALA A 165 -14.24 -36.43 35.03
CA ALA A 165 -15.70 -36.42 35.00
C ALA A 165 -16.25 -35.39 33.99
N ALA A 166 -15.69 -34.18 33.98
CA ALA A 166 -16.09 -33.13 33.04
C ALA A 166 -15.73 -33.50 31.59
N VAL A 167 -14.51 -34.00 31.34
CA VAL A 167 -14.09 -34.46 30.02
C VAL A 167 -14.98 -35.60 29.52
N GLU A 168 -15.30 -36.59 30.36
CA GLU A 168 -16.17 -37.69 29.96
C GLU A 168 -17.58 -37.20 29.56
N ALA A 169 -18.09 -36.17 30.22
CA ALA A 169 -19.39 -35.57 29.93
C ALA A 169 -19.44 -34.77 28.62
N ILE A 170 -18.33 -34.13 28.20
CA ILE A 170 -18.33 -33.19 27.06
C ILE A 170 -17.19 -33.39 26.04
N LYS A 171 -16.45 -34.51 26.04
CA LYS A 171 -15.35 -34.76 25.10
C LYS A 171 -15.72 -34.61 23.62
N ASP A 172 -16.97 -34.89 23.26
CA ASP A 172 -17.45 -34.79 21.87
C ASP A 172 -17.50 -33.33 21.38
N SER A 173 -17.58 -32.35 22.28
CA SER A 173 -17.47 -30.93 21.95
C SER A 173 -16.01 -30.45 21.85
N LYS A 174 -15.04 -31.34 22.05
CA LYS A 174 -13.58 -31.07 22.01
C LYS A 174 -13.15 -29.85 22.86
N PRO A 175 -13.42 -29.85 24.17
CA PRO A 175 -13.02 -28.75 25.04
C PRO A 175 -11.50 -28.61 25.14
N ILE A 176 -11.04 -27.46 25.62
CA ILE A 176 -9.70 -27.30 26.18
C ILE A 176 -9.74 -27.80 27.63
N LEU A 177 -8.77 -28.63 28.04
CA LEU A 177 -8.57 -29.01 29.43
C LEU A 177 -7.46 -28.14 30.03
N ASN A 178 -7.81 -27.12 30.82
CA ASN A 178 -6.87 -26.25 31.52
C ASN A 178 -6.68 -26.68 32.99
N GLY A 179 -5.44 -26.65 33.47
CA GLY A 179 -5.12 -26.91 34.88
C GLY A 179 -3.96 -27.87 35.14
N ALA A 180 -3.26 -28.33 34.09
CA ALA A 180 -2.02 -29.06 34.26
C ALA A 180 -0.94 -28.17 34.88
N ASN A 181 -0.18 -28.72 35.83
CA ASN A 181 0.94 -28.09 36.53
C ASN A 181 1.97 -29.18 36.91
N LYS A 182 3.08 -28.79 37.53
CA LYS A 182 4.16 -29.73 37.89
C LYS A 182 3.73 -30.95 38.71
N ASP A 183 2.63 -30.86 39.47
CA ASP A 183 2.21 -31.90 40.41
C ASP A 183 1.24 -32.90 39.77
N ASN A 184 0.46 -32.48 38.75
CA ASN A 184 -0.60 -33.28 38.15
C ASN A 184 -0.48 -33.49 36.62
N PHE A 185 0.57 -32.95 35.97
CA PHE A 185 0.64 -32.93 34.50
C PHE A 185 0.61 -34.33 33.86
N ASN A 186 1.11 -35.37 34.54
CA ASN A 186 1.08 -36.74 34.01
C ASN A 186 -0.36 -37.23 33.82
N ASP A 187 -1.18 -37.15 34.86
CA ASP A 187 -2.58 -37.62 34.82
C ASP A 187 -3.42 -36.75 33.88
N MET A 188 -3.24 -35.43 33.94
CA MET A 188 -3.94 -34.49 33.06
C MET A 188 -3.59 -34.73 31.57
N ASN A 189 -2.33 -35.09 31.29
CA ASN A 189 -1.87 -35.45 29.95
C ASN A 189 -2.48 -36.76 29.45
N GLU A 190 -2.64 -37.77 30.32
CA GLU A 190 -3.32 -39.01 29.96
C GLU A 190 -4.78 -38.76 29.58
N ILE A 191 -5.50 -37.96 30.38
CA ILE A 191 -6.89 -37.55 30.11
C ILE A 191 -6.97 -36.83 28.76
N ALA A 192 -6.13 -35.81 28.55
CA ALA A 192 -6.14 -35.02 27.32
C ALA A 192 -5.79 -35.85 26.08
N LYS A 193 -4.76 -36.72 26.15
CA LYS A 193 -4.38 -37.57 25.02
C LYS A 193 -5.44 -38.62 24.69
N ALA A 194 -6.07 -39.22 25.71
CA ALA A 194 -7.12 -40.21 25.51
C ALA A 194 -8.35 -39.61 24.80
N ALA A 195 -8.68 -38.35 25.10
CA ALA A 195 -9.80 -37.63 24.48
C ALA A 195 -9.39 -36.77 23.26
N GLY A 196 -8.11 -36.68 22.92
CA GLY A 196 -7.59 -35.87 21.81
C GLY A 196 -7.75 -34.35 22.01
N LEU A 197 -7.65 -33.89 23.25
CA LEU A 197 -7.91 -32.50 23.65
C LEU A 197 -6.65 -31.63 23.66
N VAL A 198 -6.86 -30.31 23.62
CA VAL A 198 -5.81 -29.33 23.90
C VAL A 198 -5.61 -29.25 25.41
N LEU A 199 -4.37 -29.33 25.87
CA LEU A 199 -4.03 -29.26 27.29
C LEU A 199 -3.45 -27.88 27.66
N GLY A 200 -4.10 -27.22 28.61
CA GLY A 200 -3.66 -25.97 29.23
C GLY A 200 -2.72 -26.23 30.40
N VAL A 201 -1.54 -25.61 30.35
CA VAL A 201 -0.44 -25.81 31.29
C VAL A 201 -0.13 -24.51 32.01
N SER A 202 0.00 -24.58 33.33
CA SER A 202 0.35 -23.46 34.22
C SER A 202 1.57 -23.82 35.07
N GLY A 203 2.23 -22.80 35.62
CA GLY A 203 3.33 -22.97 36.57
C GLY A 203 3.38 -21.77 37.53
N THR A 204 4.01 -21.93 38.70
CA THR A 204 4.15 -20.82 39.65
C THR A 204 5.05 -19.69 39.13
N ASP A 205 5.94 -20.01 38.21
CA ASP A 205 6.76 -19.07 37.44
C ASP A 205 7.05 -19.63 36.04
N LEU A 206 7.73 -18.86 35.19
CA LEU A 206 8.07 -19.28 33.84
C LEU A 206 9.02 -20.49 33.81
N SER A 207 9.92 -20.65 34.79
CA SER A 207 10.84 -21.79 34.78
C SER A 207 10.06 -23.09 35.00
N GLU A 208 9.15 -23.11 35.97
CA GLU A 208 8.31 -24.27 36.23
C GLU A 208 7.37 -24.59 35.05
N LEU A 209 6.79 -23.54 34.44
CA LEU A 209 5.97 -23.70 33.24
C LEU A 209 6.78 -24.30 32.09
N HIS A 210 7.99 -23.80 31.85
CA HIS A 210 8.90 -24.33 30.82
C HIS A 210 9.20 -25.81 31.05
N ASP A 211 9.61 -26.18 32.27
CA ASP A 211 10.00 -27.54 32.60
C ASP A 211 8.83 -28.52 32.48
N THR A 212 7.62 -28.08 32.86
CA THR A 212 6.39 -28.86 32.70
C THR A 212 6.07 -29.08 31.22
N VAL A 213 6.20 -28.05 30.39
CA VAL A 213 6.00 -28.16 28.93
C VAL A 213 7.04 -29.10 28.31
N ALA A 214 8.32 -28.99 28.67
CA ALA A 214 9.37 -29.88 28.20
C ALA A 214 9.08 -31.36 28.57
N ALA A 215 8.56 -31.61 29.78
CA ALA A 215 8.16 -32.95 30.20
C ALA A 215 6.98 -33.49 29.38
N LEU A 216 5.97 -32.66 29.09
CA LEU A 216 4.83 -33.01 28.24
C LEU A 216 5.22 -33.30 26.80
N GLU A 217 6.13 -32.50 26.22
CA GLU A 217 6.68 -32.75 24.89
C GLU A 217 7.43 -34.09 24.83
N LYS A 218 8.22 -34.40 25.86
CA LYS A 218 8.93 -35.68 26.00
C LYS A 218 7.95 -36.86 26.12
N ALA A 219 6.79 -36.65 26.73
CA ALA A 219 5.67 -37.61 26.76
C ALA A 219 4.86 -37.66 25.44
N GLY A 220 5.30 -36.92 24.41
CA GLY A 220 4.73 -36.92 23.08
C GLY A 220 3.45 -36.10 22.95
N ASN A 221 3.18 -35.16 23.86
CA ASN A 221 2.07 -34.21 23.72
C ASN A 221 2.59 -32.83 23.30
N LYS A 222 2.14 -32.38 22.13
CA LYS A 222 2.42 -31.04 21.57
C LYS A 222 1.13 -30.27 21.29
N ASN A 223 -0.01 -30.71 21.84
CA ASN A 223 -1.29 -30.03 21.69
C ASN A 223 -1.53 -29.16 22.93
N LEU A 224 -0.68 -28.15 23.12
CA LEU A 224 -0.57 -27.40 24.38
C LEU A 224 -0.98 -25.93 24.22
N ILE A 225 -1.51 -25.36 25.29
CA ILE A 225 -1.70 -23.92 25.46
C ILE A 225 -1.14 -23.51 26.84
N LEU A 226 -0.53 -22.33 26.94
CA LEU A 226 0.19 -21.89 28.14
C LEU A 226 -0.65 -20.88 28.92
N ASP A 227 -1.11 -21.26 30.10
CA ASP A 227 -1.71 -20.30 31.02
C ASP A 227 -0.60 -19.46 31.66
N VAL A 228 -0.49 -18.21 31.21
CA VAL A 228 0.56 -17.28 31.65
C VAL A 228 0.09 -16.34 32.75
N THR A 229 -1.13 -16.57 33.25
CA THR A 229 -1.74 -15.78 34.33
C THR A 229 -0.92 -15.93 35.61
N ALA A 230 -0.35 -14.82 36.08
CA ALA A 230 0.43 -14.73 37.31
C ALA A 230 -0.35 -13.94 38.39
N PRO A 231 0.14 -13.86 39.64
CA PRO A 231 -0.56 -13.13 40.71
C PRO A 231 -0.74 -11.63 40.45
N THR A 232 0.07 -11.03 39.57
CA THR A 232 -0.01 -9.59 39.25
C THR A 232 -0.14 -9.32 37.76
N ILE A 233 -0.73 -8.18 37.42
CA ILE A 233 -0.84 -7.67 36.04
C ILE A 233 0.56 -7.53 35.41
N LYS A 234 1.54 -7.03 36.18
CA LYS A 234 2.92 -6.82 35.72
C LYS A 234 3.60 -8.13 35.33
N GLU A 235 3.47 -9.15 36.17
CA GLU A 235 4.06 -10.47 35.93
C GLU A 235 3.35 -11.18 34.76
N THR A 236 2.03 -11.12 34.69
CA THR A 236 1.28 -11.71 33.57
C THR A 236 1.66 -11.09 32.24
N PHE A 237 1.79 -9.75 32.20
CA PHE A 237 2.29 -9.04 31.02
C PHE A 237 3.69 -9.50 30.63
N ALA A 238 4.60 -9.58 31.61
CA ALA A 238 5.96 -10.03 31.39
C ALA A 238 5.98 -11.47 30.84
N ASN A 239 5.17 -12.37 31.41
CA ASN A 239 5.07 -13.76 30.98
C ASN A 239 4.59 -13.88 29.54
N ALA A 240 3.50 -13.21 29.17
CA ALA A 240 2.98 -13.23 27.79
C ALA A 240 4.04 -12.73 26.78
N VAL A 241 4.77 -11.66 27.13
CA VAL A 241 5.85 -11.11 26.29
C VAL A 241 7.05 -12.04 26.21
N LEU A 242 7.47 -12.64 27.32
CA LEU A 242 8.64 -13.51 27.39
C LEU A 242 8.39 -14.82 26.66
N VAL A 243 7.24 -15.48 26.84
CA VAL A 243 6.85 -16.69 26.10
C VAL A 243 6.99 -16.47 24.58
N ARG A 244 6.42 -15.37 24.08
CA ARG A 244 6.50 -14.99 22.67
C ARG A 244 7.93 -14.69 22.21
N ARG A 245 8.68 -13.92 23.02
CA ARG A 245 10.05 -13.53 22.71
C ARG A 245 11.00 -14.72 22.68
N THR A 246 10.89 -15.60 23.66
CA THR A 246 11.75 -16.77 23.81
C THR A 246 11.55 -17.74 22.65
N ALA A 247 10.31 -17.95 22.22
CA ALA A 247 10.01 -18.70 21.00
C ALA A 247 10.60 -18.05 19.74
N ILE A 248 10.37 -16.75 19.52
CA ILE A 248 10.65 -16.10 18.22
C ILE A 248 12.09 -15.58 18.09
N LYS A 249 12.61 -14.91 19.12
CA LYS A 249 13.91 -14.23 19.09
C LYS A 249 15.01 -15.10 19.68
N ASP A 250 14.73 -15.83 20.77
CA ASP A 250 15.76 -16.63 21.44
C ASP A 250 15.85 -18.05 20.84
N GLY A 251 14.79 -18.49 20.14
CA GLY A 251 14.76 -19.74 19.37
C GLY A 251 14.44 -20.99 20.20
N ASP A 252 14.01 -20.81 21.44
CA ASP A 252 13.55 -21.89 22.31
C ASP A 252 12.08 -22.21 22.04
N ARG A 253 11.85 -23.36 21.41
CA ARG A 253 10.55 -23.81 20.94
C ARG A 253 9.67 -24.41 22.05
N THR A 254 10.21 -24.62 23.25
CA THR A 254 9.44 -25.14 24.39
C THR A 254 8.30 -24.19 24.76
N PHE A 255 8.51 -22.88 24.61
CA PHE A 255 7.46 -21.86 24.73
C PHE A 255 6.72 -21.53 23.43
N GLY A 256 6.89 -22.34 22.40
CA GLY A 256 6.28 -22.17 21.09
C GLY A 256 4.79 -22.49 21.05
N TYR A 257 3.99 -22.04 22.02
CA TYR A 257 2.57 -22.35 22.14
C TYR A 257 1.73 -21.09 22.43
N PRO A 258 0.44 -21.05 22.03
CA PRO A 258 -0.45 -19.95 22.35
C PRO A 258 -0.65 -19.80 23.87
N SER A 259 -1.17 -18.65 24.31
CA SER A 259 -1.34 -18.33 25.73
C SER A 259 -2.80 -18.17 26.17
N ILE A 260 -3.09 -18.44 27.44
CA ILE A 260 -4.32 -18.03 28.14
C ILE A 260 -3.95 -16.92 29.12
N VAL A 261 -4.79 -15.89 29.19
CA VAL A 261 -4.72 -14.82 30.20
C VAL A 261 -6.08 -14.68 30.87
N ASN A 262 -6.15 -14.90 32.19
CA ASN A 262 -7.39 -14.77 32.96
C ASN A 262 -7.47 -13.41 33.67
N LEU A 263 -8.30 -12.51 33.14
CA LEU A 263 -8.44 -11.14 33.64
C LEU A 263 -9.37 -11.02 34.83
N GLY A 264 -10.38 -11.89 34.96
CA GLY A 264 -11.31 -11.85 36.10
C GLY A 264 -10.58 -11.90 37.44
N VAL A 265 -9.68 -12.88 37.57
CA VAL A 265 -8.83 -13.04 38.76
C VAL A 265 -7.82 -11.89 38.91
N LEU A 266 -7.21 -11.43 37.82
CA LEU A 266 -6.21 -10.35 37.85
C LEU A 266 -6.78 -8.98 38.23
N CYS A 267 -8.03 -8.73 37.86
CA CYS A 267 -8.69 -7.44 38.04
C CYS A 267 -9.59 -7.42 39.28
N ASN A 268 -9.60 -8.51 40.07
CA ASN A 268 -10.55 -8.69 41.16
C ASN A 268 -12.00 -8.42 40.70
N HIS A 269 -12.35 -8.94 39.53
CA HIS A 269 -13.67 -8.85 38.92
C HIS A 269 -14.15 -7.41 38.59
N ASP A 270 -13.23 -6.44 38.46
CA ASP A 270 -13.55 -5.09 37.95
C ASP A 270 -13.64 -5.08 36.42
N GLU A 271 -14.87 -5.02 35.92
CA GLU A 271 -15.20 -5.06 34.49
C GLU A 271 -14.49 -3.99 33.63
N HIS A 272 -14.33 -2.77 34.16
CA HIS A 272 -13.70 -1.69 33.41
C HIS A 272 -12.19 -1.92 33.29
N LEU A 273 -11.56 -2.39 34.37
CA LEU A 273 -10.16 -2.78 34.36
C LEU A 273 -9.93 -4.01 33.48
N GLU A 274 -10.81 -5.03 33.54
CA GLU A 274 -10.77 -6.19 32.66
C GLU A 274 -10.81 -5.76 31.20
N THR A 275 -11.74 -4.88 30.82
CA THR A 275 -11.85 -4.39 29.44
C THR A 275 -10.61 -3.62 29.00
N ALA A 276 -10.04 -2.79 29.87
CA ALA A 276 -8.82 -2.06 29.59
C ALA A 276 -7.60 -2.98 29.41
N LEU A 277 -7.46 -4.01 30.25
CA LEU A 277 -6.38 -4.98 30.14
C LEU A 277 -6.59 -5.96 28.97
N ALA A 278 -7.83 -6.31 28.63
CA ALA A 278 -8.15 -7.09 27.44
C ALA A 278 -7.63 -6.39 26.18
N ALA A 279 -7.85 -5.08 26.06
CA ALA A 279 -7.30 -4.29 24.96
C ALA A 279 -5.76 -4.36 24.91
N MET A 280 -5.10 -4.36 26.07
CA MET A 280 -3.65 -4.50 26.17
C MET A 280 -3.18 -5.90 25.73
N PHE A 281 -3.85 -6.97 26.16
CA PHE A 281 -3.48 -8.35 25.80
C PHE A 281 -3.85 -8.74 24.37
N VAL A 282 -4.85 -8.10 23.75
CA VAL A 282 -5.07 -8.15 22.29
C VAL A 282 -3.81 -7.68 21.54
N VAL A 283 -3.17 -6.62 22.03
CA VAL A 283 -1.93 -6.07 21.45
C VAL A 283 -0.69 -6.85 21.90
N LYS A 284 -0.78 -7.57 23.03
CA LYS A 284 0.36 -8.16 23.75
C LYS A 284 0.15 -9.64 24.04
N TYR A 285 -0.05 -10.37 22.95
CA TYR A 285 0.14 -11.82 22.85
C TYR A 285 -0.72 -12.68 23.78
N GLY A 286 -1.89 -12.20 24.22
CA GLY A 286 -2.93 -13.06 24.81
C GLY A 286 -3.67 -13.79 23.70
N SER A 287 -3.52 -15.11 23.59
CA SER A 287 -4.22 -15.89 22.55
C SER A 287 -5.67 -16.20 22.93
N ILE A 288 -5.93 -16.50 24.20
CA ILE A 288 -7.28 -16.54 24.78
C ILE A 288 -7.30 -15.56 25.95
N ILE A 289 -8.26 -14.64 25.94
CA ILE A 289 -8.44 -13.64 26.97
C ILE A 289 -9.74 -13.97 27.69
N VAL A 290 -9.62 -14.43 28.94
CA VAL A 290 -10.76 -14.78 29.80
C VAL A 290 -11.18 -13.54 30.57
N MET A 291 -12.47 -13.22 30.50
CA MET A 291 -13.11 -12.12 31.21
C MET A 291 -14.32 -12.68 31.97
N ASP A 292 -14.72 -11.99 33.03
CA ASP A 292 -15.90 -12.38 33.79
C ASP A 292 -17.14 -12.42 32.90
N LYS A 293 -17.38 -11.36 32.13
CA LYS A 293 -18.38 -11.29 31.06
C LYS A 293 -17.81 -10.59 29.85
N VAL A 294 -18.39 -10.92 28.70
CA VAL A 294 -18.17 -10.20 27.44
C VAL A 294 -19.54 -9.79 26.91
N GLY A 295 -19.96 -8.57 27.23
CA GLY A 295 -21.18 -7.97 26.72
C GLY A 295 -20.94 -7.17 25.43
N TYR A 296 -22.00 -6.58 24.87
CA TYR A 296 -21.90 -5.82 23.63
C TYR A 296 -21.04 -4.54 23.79
N ALA A 297 -21.08 -3.92 24.97
CA ALA A 297 -20.34 -2.69 25.27
C ALA A 297 -18.82 -2.92 25.31
N GLU A 298 -18.39 -4.10 25.79
CA GLU A 298 -16.98 -4.52 25.83
C GLU A 298 -16.56 -5.07 24.46
N ALA A 299 -17.43 -5.89 23.85
CA ALA A 299 -17.14 -6.54 22.58
C ALA A 299 -16.91 -5.52 21.45
N LEU A 300 -17.74 -4.48 21.33
CA LEU A 300 -17.62 -3.52 20.24
C LEU A 300 -16.22 -2.88 20.11
N PRO A 301 -15.62 -2.29 21.16
CA PRO A 301 -14.27 -1.74 21.10
C PRO A 301 -13.18 -2.82 21.01
N LEU A 302 -13.30 -3.95 21.73
CA LEU A 302 -12.29 -5.00 21.75
C LEU A 302 -12.15 -5.71 20.41
N TYR A 303 -13.27 -5.99 19.75
CA TYR A 303 -13.31 -6.69 18.47
C TYR A 303 -12.86 -5.76 17.35
N GLY A 304 -13.23 -4.47 17.41
CA GLY A 304 -12.66 -3.45 16.54
C GLY A 304 -11.13 -3.33 16.66
N LEU A 305 -10.61 -3.34 17.89
CA LEU A 305 -9.16 -3.34 18.14
C LEU A 305 -8.49 -4.61 17.61
N ARG A 306 -9.07 -5.78 17.87
CA ARG A 306 -8.58 -7.07 17.36
C ARG A 306 -8.50 -7.07 15.84
N GLN A 307 -9.57 -6.66 15.15
CA GLN A 307 -9.57 -6.57 13.69
C GLN A 307 -8.47 -5.64 13.18
N ASN A 308 -8.29 -4.46 13.80
CA ASN A 308 -7.23 -3.52 13.45
C ASN A 308 -5.82 -4.10 13.63
N ILE A 309 -5.57 -4.77 14.76
CA ILE A 309 -4.25 -5.31 15.11
C ILE A 309 -3.87 -6.50 14.22
N PHE A 310 -4.82 -7.37 13.91
CA PHE A 310 -4.61 -8.58 13.12
C PHE A 310 -4.82 -8.40 11.60
N THR A 311 -5.17 -7.20 11.14
CA THR A 311 -5.14 -6.87 9.70
C THR A 311 -3.70 -6.91 9.21
N ASP A 312 -3.47 -7.51 8.02
CA ASP A 312 -2.15 -7.53 7.37
C ASP A 312 -1.73 -6.09 7.01
N PRO A 313 -0.66 -5.54 7.62
CA PRO A 313 -0.23 -4.16 7.34
C PRO A 313 0.31 -3.97 5.92
N GLN A 314 0.65 -5.05 5.20
CA GLN A 314 1.15 -4.99 3.82
C GLN A 314 0.03 -5.01 2.79
N LYS A 315 -1.18 -5.42 3.19
CA LYS A 315 -2.33 -5.57 2.29
C LYS A 315 -3.51 -4.74 2.81
N PRO A 316 -3.75 -3.56 2.21
CA PRO A 316 -4.95 -2.81 2.53
C PRO A 316 -6.20 -3.66 2.27
N MET A 317 -7.18 -3.60 3.18
CA MET A 317 -8.46 -4.26 2.97
C MET A 317 -9.20 -3.58 1.81
N LYS A 318 -9.57 -4.36 0.79
CA LYS A 318 -10.22 -3.85 -0.42
C LYS A 318 -11.64 -4.37 -0.56
N VAL A 319 -12.48 -3.57 -1.22
CA VAL A 319 -13.79 -3.96 -1.73
C VAL A 319 -13.70 -4.04 -3.25
N ALA A 320 -14.38 -5.00 -3.87
CA ALA A 320 -14.30 -5.17 -5.32
C ALA A 320 -14.81 -3.91 -6.04
N PRO A 321 -14.08 -3.36 -7.03
CA PRO A 321 -14.57 -2.27 -7.86
C PRO A 321 -15.88 -2.65 -8.56
N GLY A 322 -16.80 -1.69 -8.69
CA GLY A 322 -18.08 -1.93 -9.36
C GLY A 322 -19.19 -0.98 -8.95
N ILE A 323 -20.42 -1.33 -9.34
CA ILE A 323 -21.66 -0.60 -9.04
C ILE A 323 -22.37 -1.31 -7.90
N TYR A 324 -22.62 -0.60 -6.81
CA TYR A 324 -23.30 -1.12 -5.62
C TYR A 324 -24.61 -0.37 -5.41
N PRO A 325 -25.77 -0.97 -5.71
CA PRO A 325 -27.07 -0.35 -5.48
C PRO A 325 -27.36 -0.24 -3.98
N ILE A 326 -27.43 0.99 -3.46
CA ILE A 326 -27.76 1.25 -2.05
C ILE A 326 -29.22 1.71 -1.95
N ASN A 327 -29.94 1.23 -0.93
CA ASN A 327 -31.37 1.49 -0.72
C ASN A 327 -32.27 1.13 -1.93
N GLY A 328 -31.90 0.11 -2.70
CA GLY A 328 -32.68 -0.36 -3.84
C GLY A 328 -32.54 0.49 -5.11
N ALA A 329 -31.43 1.23 -5.25
CA ALA A 329 -31.15 2.05 -6.43
C ALA A 329 -31.28 1.28 -7.76
N GLY A 330 -31.91 1.92 -8.74
CA GLY A 330 -32.01 1.47 -10.12
C GLY A 330 -31.28 2.39 -11.10
N PRO A 331 -31.44 2.18 -12.41
CA PRO A 331 -30.79 3.00 -13.44
C PRO A 331 -31.12 4.50 -13.38
N ASP A 332 -32.27 4.88 -12.83
CA ASP A 332 -32.73 6.27 -12.79
C ASP A 332 -32.27 7.05 -11.54
N ASP A 333 -31.53 6.39 -10.65
CA ASP A 333 -31.00 6.98 -9.41
C ASP A 333 -29.57 7.51 -9.58
N PRO A 334 -29.16 8.55 -8.83
CA PRO A 334 -27.86 9.19 -9.01
C PRO A 334 -26.71 8.26 -8.62
N CYS A 335 -25.53 8.55 -9.16
CA CYS A 335 -24.29 7.87 -8.81
C CYS A 335 -23.51 8.65 -7.74
N ALA A 336 -22.95 7.95 -6.76
CA ALA A 336 -21.94 8.50 -5.86
C ALA A 336 -20.61 7.75 -6.05
N LEU A 337 -19.49 8.47 -6.11
CA LEU A 337 -18.17 7.90 -6.37
C LEU A 337 -17.36 7.75 -5.08
N THR A 338 -16.73 6.60 -4.91
CA THR A 338 -15.74 6.34 -3.86
C THR A 338 -14.63 5.40 -4.36
N VAL A 339 -13.71 5.04 -3.48
CA VAL A 339 -12.55 4.18 -3.76
C VAL A 339 -12.68 2.80 -3.10
N ASP A 340 -11.90 1.83 -3.59
CA ASP A 340 -11.90 0.43 -3.14
C ASP A 340 -11.33 0.17 -1.74
N PHE A 341 -10.87 1.19 -0.99
CA PHE A 341 -10.44 0.99 0.39
C PHE A 341 -11.62 0.68 1.31
N ALA A 342 -11.61 -0.51 1.94
CA ALA A 342 -12.75 -1.04 2.68
C ALA A 342 -13.27 -0.08 3.76
N LEU A 343 -12.40 0.57 4.55
CA LEU A 343 -12.84 1.49 5.57
C LEU A 343 -13.54 2.73 4.98
N THR A 344 -13.06 3.24 3.85
CA THR A 344 -13.75 4.33 3.13
C THR A 344 -15.11 3.85 2.65
N TYR A 345 -15.17 2.67 2.04
CA TYR A 345 -16.41 2.08 1.54
C TYR A 345 -17.44 1.95 2.65
N PHE A 346 -17.13 1.26 3.75
CA PHE A 346 -18.11 1.01 4.82
C PHE A 346 -18.58 2.30 5.51
N LEU A 347 -17.72 3.31 5.61
CA LEU A 347 -18.12 4.63 6.09
C LEU A 347 -19.10 5.30 5.13
N VAL A 348 -18.84 5.26 3.82
CA VAL A 348 -19.73 5.89 2.82
C VAL A 348 -21.03 5.10 2.68
N SER A 349 -20.97 3.79 2.51
CA SER A 349 -22.15 2.94 2.31
C SER A 349 -23.08 2.98 3.52
N GLY A 350 -22.57 2.91 4.75
CA GLY A 350 -23.41 2.99 5.96
C GLY A 350 -24.14 4.34 6.09
N GLU A 351 -23.52 5.42 5.61
CA GLU A 351 -24.14 6.75 5.57
C GLU A 351 -25.19 6.85 4.46
N LEU A 352 -24.92 6.28 3.29
CA LEU A 352 -25.88 6.16 2.20
C LEU A 352 -27.09 5.32 2.62
N GLU A 353 -26.90 4.17 3.25
CA GLU A 353 -27.97 3.33 3.81
C GLU A 353 -28.80 4.12 4.83
N ARG A 354 -28.16 4.81 5.77
CA ARG A 354 -28.86 5.63 6.77
C ARG A 354 -29.63 6.80 6.15
N SER A 355 -29.23 7.29 4.98
CA SER A 355 -29.95 8.33 4.27
C SER A 355 -31.36 7.91 3.85
N LYS A 356 -31.56 6.61 3.55
CA LYS A 356 -32.75 6.01 2.93
C LYS A 356 -33.07 6.56 1.53
N ILE A 357 -32.11 7.21 0.88
CA ILE A 357 -32.20 7.68 -0.50
C ILE A 357 -31.55 6.64 -1.42
N PRO A 358 -32.21 6.20 -2.50
CA PRO A 358 -31.59 5.33 -3.50
C PRO A 358 -30.40 6.00 -4.19
N VAL A 359 -29.23 5.36 -4.15
CA VAL A 359 -27.99 5.85 -4.79
C VAL A 359 -27.18 4.66 -5.31
N ASN A 360 -26.65 4.78 -6.53
CA ASN A 360 -25.68 3.83 -7.08
C ASN A 360 -24.27 4.19 -6.62
N LEU A 361 -23.69 3.44 -5.68
CA LEU A 361 -22.32 3.67 -5.21
C LEU A 361 -21.33 3.04 -6.19
N LEU A 362 -20.54 3.88 -6.86
CA LEU A 362 -19.47 3.51 -7.76
C LEU A 362 -18.16 3.39 -6.98
N ILE A 363 -17.58 2.20 -6.97
CA ILE A 363 -16.30 1.93 -6.30
C ILE A 363 -15.22 1.78 -7.38
N THR A 364 -14.31 2.74 -7.48
CA THR A 364 -13.16 2.63 -8.39
C THR A 364 -11.97 1.94 -7.72
N ASP A 365 -11.17 1.20 -8.51
CA ASP A 365 -9.87 0.69 -8.06
C ASP A 365 -8.93 1.87 -7.76
N ALA A 366 -8.53 1.98 -6.51
CA ALA A 366 -7.56 2.92 -6.00
C ALA A 366 -6.44 2.20 -5.24
N SER A 367 -6.22 0.92 -5.56
CA SER A 367 -5.25 0.06 -4.91
C SER A 367 -5.44 -0.07 -3.40
N GLY A 368 -6.67 0.04 -2.89
CA GLY A 368 -7.01 -0.04 -1.47
C GLY A 368 -6.57 1.18 -0.66
N MET A 369 -6.36 2.32 -1.31
CA MET A 369 -6.01 3.58 -0.66
C MET A 369 -7.25 4.44 -0.38
N SER A 370 -7.21 5.22 0.71
CA SER A 370 -8.26 6.21 1.00
C SER A 370 -8.34 7.28 -0.11
N VAL A 371 -9.47 7.99 -0.22
CA VAL A 371 -9.71 9.00 -1.27
C VAL A 371 -8.54 9.98 -1.44
N LEU A 372 -8.07 10.59 -0.34
CA LEU A 372 -6.98 11.57 -0.41
C LEU A 372 -5.62 10.93 -0.68
N THR A 373 -5.36 9.75 -0.11
CA THR A 373 -4.12 9.01 -0.34
C THR A 373 -4.00 8.61 -1.80
N ALA A 374 -5.08 8.07 -2.37
CA ALA A 374 -5.15 7.66 -3.77
C ALA A 374 -5.03 8.84 -4.73
N TRP A 375 -5.68 9.97 -4.41
CA TRP A 375 -5.57 11.19 -5.19
C TRP A 375 -4.14 11.73 -5.19
N ALA A 376 -3.52 11.84 -4.01
CA ALA A 376 -2.13 12.30 -3.88
C ALA A 376 -1.13 11.37 -4.58
N ALA A 377 -1.41 10.06 -4.61
CA ALA A 377 -0.60 9.07 -5.32
C ALA A 377 -0.92 8.94 -6.82
N GLY A 378 -1.84 9.76 -7.37
CA GLY A 378 -2.26 9.70 -8.77
C GLY A 378 -3.10 8.47 -9.15
N LYS A 379 -3.43 7.60 -8.19
CA LYS A 379 -4.27 6.40 -8.39
C LYS A 379 -5.77 6.72 -8.43
N PHE A 380 -6.17 7.90 -7.95
CA PHE A 380 -7.51 8.43 -8.11
C PHE A 380 -7.45 9.77 -8.85
N SER A 381 -7.76 9.76 -10.15
CA SER A 381 -7.65 10.90 -11.07
C SER A 381 -8.82 10.93 -12.05
N SER A 382 -8.97 12.03 -12.79
CA SER A 382 -9.97 12.13 -13.85
C SER A 382 -9.84 11.00 -14.89
N THR A 383 -8.60 10.60 -15.20
CA THR A 383 -8.29 9.46 -16.07
C THR A 383 -8.76 8.13 -15.49
N SER A 384 -8.46 7.85 -14.21
CA SER A 384 -8.86 6.57 -13.62
C SER A 384 -10.39 6.47 -13.47
N VAL A 385 -11.07 7.57 -13.18
CA VAL A 385 -12.54 7.64 -13.18
C VAL A 385 -13.10 7.35 -14.58
N LYS A 386 -12.57 7.98 -15.64
CA LYS A 386 -13.00 7.70 -17.02
C LYS A 386 -12.80 6.23 -17.39
N LYS A 387 -11.64 5.66 -17.07
CA LYS A 387 -11.34 4.24 -17.29
C LYS A 387 -12.35 3.34 -16.59
N PHE A 388 -12.66 3.62 -15.32
CA PHE A 388 -13.69 2.88 -14.58
C PHE A 388 -15.06 2.97 -15.26
N PHE A 389 -15.45 4.15 -15.73
CA PHE A 389 -16.73 4.35 -16.44
C PHE A 389 -16.83 3.49 -17.71
N ASP A 390 -15.72 3.37 -18.45
CA ASP A 390 -15.65 2.56 -19.66
C ASP A 390 -15.63 1.06 -19.34
N GLU A 391 -14.79 0.65 -18.39
CA GLU A 391 -14.60 -0.75 -18.00
C GLU A 391 -15.88 -1.37 -17.44
N PHE A 392 -16.64 -0.61 -16.65
CA PHE A 392 -17.89 -1.08 -16.06
C PHE A 392 -19.13 -0.71 -16.89
N ASP A 393 -18.94 -0.08 -18.06
CA ASP A 393 -19.99 0.34 -18.98
C ASP A 393 -21.12 1.11 -18.27
N ILE A 394 -20.73 2.14 -17.49
CA ILE A 394 -21.66 2.86 -16.60
C ILE A 394 -22.73 3.61 -17.40
N ALA A 395 -22.35 4.17 -18.55
CA ALA A 395 -23.24 5.00 -19.37
C ALA A 395 -24.43 4.23 -19.97
N SER A 396 -24.27 2.92 -20.20
CA SER A 396 -25.35 2.05 -20.70
C SER A 396 -26.25 1.53 -19.56
N LYS A 397 -25.72 1.41 -18.34
CA LYS A 397 -26.41 0.80 -17.19
C LYS A 397 -27.18 1.80 -16.34
N ILE A 398 -26.72 3.04 -16.29
CA ILE A 398 -27.34 4.11 -15.51
C ILE A 398 -27.93 5.10 -16.50
N ASN A 399 -29.18 5.52 -16.28
CA ASN A 399 -29.86 6.58 -17.04
C ASN A 399 -29.64 7.95 -16.41
N ASN A 400 -29.61 8.02 -15.07
CA ASN A 400 -29.33 9.26 -14.35
C ASN A 400 -27.90 9.72 -14.63
N ARG A 401 -27.74 10.95 -15.11
CA ARG A 401 -26.44 11.50 -15.48
C ARG A 401 -25.75 12.24 -14.33
N THR A 402 -26.22 12.15 -13.09
CA THR A 402 -25.59 12.81 -11.93
C THR A 402 -24.49 11.95 -11.32
N LEU A 403 -23.27 12.51 -11.21
CA LEU A 403 -22.13 11.89 -10.53
C LEU A 403 -21.68 12.75 -9.34
N ILE A 404 -21.91 12.26 -8.13
CA ILE A 404 -21.48 12.89 -6.88
C ILE A 404 -20.07 12.43 -6.54
N ILE A 405 -19.08 13.34 -6.57
CA ILE A 405 -17.69 13.05 -6.20
C ILE A 405 -17.40 13.47 -4.74
N PRO A 406 -16.44 12.84 -4.04
CA PRO A 406 -16.10 13.23 -2.67
C PRO A 406 -15.61 14.69 -2.60
N GLY A 407 -16.10 15.45 -1.61
CA GLY A 407 -15.78 16.88 -1.47
C GLY A 407 -14.29 17.18 -1.27
N LYS A 408 -13.54 16.22 -0.72
CA LYS A 408 -12.08 16.32 -0.55
C LYS A 408 -11.29 16.34 -1.88
N VAL A 409 -11.90 15.91 -2.98
CA VAL A 409 -11.31 15.95 -4.33
C VAL A 409 -12.09 16.86 -5.29
N ALA A 410 -12.77 17.89 -4.76
CA ALA A 410 -13.54 18.84 -5.56
C ALA A 410 -12.74 19.49 -6.70
N VAL A 411 -11.41 19.61 -6.55
CA VAL A 411 -10.50 20.11 -7.59
C VAL A 411 -10.54 19.28 -8.88
N MET A 412 -10.89 18.00 -8.81
CA MET A 412 -11.00 17.11 -9.98
C MET A 412 -12.31 17.33 -10.77
N LYS A 413 -13.27 18.11 -10.25
CA LYS A 413 -14.59 18.28 -10.87
C LYS A 413 -14.48 18.66 -12.35
N GLY A 414 -13.69 19.69 -12.68
CA GLY A 414 -13.55 20.19 -14.04
C GLY A 414 -13.03 19.12 -15.01
N GLU A 415 -11.90 18.50 -14.66
CA GLU A 415 -11.29 17.48 -15.51
C GLU A 415 -12.16 16.22 -15.67
N ILE A 416 -12.88 15.79 -14.62
CA ILE A 416 -13.83 14.67 -14.73
C ILE A 416 -15.00 15.09 -15.65
N GLN A 417 -15.49 16.32 -15.52
CA GLN A 417 -16.57 16.86 -16.34
C GLN A 417 -16.18 16.90 -17.82
N ASP A 418 -14.94 17.28 -18.14
CA ASP A 418 -14.42 17.30 -19.51
C ASP A 418 -14.33 15.88 -20.11
N LYS A 419 -13.94 14.88 -19.30
CA LYS A 419 -13.86 13.47 -19.75
C LYS A 419 -15.20 12.76 -19.81
N LEU A 420 -16.19 13.22 -19.04
CA LEU A 420 -17.56 12.70 -18.99
C LEU A 420 -18.56 13.81 -19.35
N PRO A 421 -18.55 14.32 -20.59
CA PRO A 421 -19.34 15.50 -20.98
C PRO A 421 -20.85 15.29 -20.83
N GLU A 422 -21.32 14.04 -20.98
CA GLU A 422 -22.73 13.69 -20.81
C GLU A 422 -23.19 13.67 -19.35
N TRP A 423 -22.25 13.60 -18.39
CA TRP A 423 -22.55 13.52 -16.96
C TRP A 423 -22.55 14.90 -16.30
N ASN A 424 -23.32 15.09 -15.25
CA ASN A 424 -23.36 16.26 -14.39
C ASN A 424 -22.51 15.95 -13.16
N VAL A 425 -21.25 16.35 -13.18
CA VAL A 425 -20.32 16.08 -12.07
C VAL A 425 -20.56 17.09 -10.96
N VAL A 426 -20.95 16.62 -9.78
CA VAL A 426 -21.28 17.45 -8.62
C VAL A 426 -20.40 17.10 -7.43
N VAL A 427 -20.11 18.10 -6.61
CA VAL A 427 -19.26 17.95 -5.43
C VAL A 427 -20.15 17.59 -4.24
N GLY A 428 -19.91 16.42 -3.66
CA GLY A 428 -20.53 15.97 -2.42
C GLY A 428 -19.85 16.54 -1.18
N THR A 429 -20.13 15.94 -0.03
CA THR A 429 -19.60 16.40 1.27
C THR A 429 -18.14 16.03 1.46
N ARG A 430 -17.45 16.72 2.38
CA ARG A 430 -16.04 16.41 2.71
C ARG A 430 -15.92 15.23 3.66
N GLU A 431 -16.92 15.02 4.50
CA GLU A 431 -17.02 13.90 5.43
C GLU A 431 -18.30 13.09 5.16
N ALA A 432 -18.21 11.77 5.29
CA ALA A 432 -19.32 10.86 4.95
C ALA A 432 -20.56 11.08 5.84
N VAL A 433 -20.37 11.45 7.11
CA VAL A 433 -21.47 11.70 8.07
C VAL A 433 -22.47 12.78 7.62
N GLU A 434 -22.01 13.70 6.76
CA GLU A 434 -22.83 14.79 6.23
C GLU A 434 -23.70 14.33 5.05
N LEU A 435 -23.43 13.17 4.45
CA LEU A 435 -24.15 12.66 3.27
C LEU A 435 -25.64 12.49 3.54
N VAL A 436 -26.02 12.08 4.75
CA VAL A 436 -27.43 11.89 5.12
C VAL A 436 -28.23 13.18 4.94
N LYS A 437 -27.70 14.30 5.42
CA LYS A 437 -28.36 15.61 5.29
C LYS A 437 -28.30 16.10 3.84
N TYR A 438 -27.11 16.02 3.22
CA TYR A 438 -26.87 16.44 1.84
C TYR A 438 -27.83 15.78 0.82
N LEU A 439 -28.08 14.48 0.98
CA LEU A 439 -29.02 13.74 0.12
C LEU A 439 -30.47 14.09 0.42
N ARG A 440 -30.87 14.15 1.70
CA ARG A 440 -32.26 14.46 2.10
C ARG A 440 -32.68 15.89 1.76
N ASP A 441 -31.75 16.84 1.82
CA ASP A 441 -32.01 18.25 1.50
C ASP A 441 -32.01 18.52 -0.02
N GLY A 442 -31.76 17.47 -0.84
CA GLY A 442 -31.75 17.54 -2.30
C GLY A 442 -30.60 18.39 -2.86
N GLU A 443 -29.50 18.56 -2.11
CA GLU A 443 -28.38 19.40 -2.54
C GLU A 443 -27.71 18.87 -3.81
N HIS A 444 -27.57 17.55 -3.92
CA HIS A 444 -27.08 16.88 -5.13
C HIS A 444 -27.94 17.16 -6.37
N ILE A 445 -29.26 17.27 -6.21
CA ILE A 445 -30.20 17.57 -7.30
C ILE A 445 -29.99 19.01 -7.77
N LYS A 446 -30.01 19.98 -6.83
CA LYS A 446 -29.77 21.40 -7.14
C LYS A 446 -28.40 21.61 -7.81
N ALA A 447 -27.38 20.91 -7.32
CA ALA A 447 -26.04 20.97 -7.90
C ALA A 447 -25.99 20.38 -9.32
N ALA A 448 -26.75 19.30 -9.57
CA ALA A 448 -26.82 18.65 -10.88
C ALA A 448 -27.57 19.53 -11.90
N GLU A 449 -28.66 20.16 -11.49
CA GLU A 449 -29.40 21.14 -12.29
C GLU A 449 -28.51 22.34 -12.67
N ALA A 450 -27.76 22.87 -11.71
CA ALA A 450 -26.80 23.95 -11.97
C ALA A 450 -25.66 23.51 -12.92
N ALA A 451 -25.14 22.30 -12.75
CA ALA A 451 -24.12 21.74 -13.64
C ALA A 451 -24.67 21.56 -15.07
N ALA A 452 -25.88 21.02 -15.22
CA ALA A 452 -26.55 20.86 -16.51
C ALA A 452 -26.79 22.21 -17.20
N ALA A 453 -27.24 23.23 -16.46
CA ALA A 453 -27.46 24.58 -17.00
C ALA A 453 -26.17 25.28 -17.46
N SER A 454 -25.01 24.89 -16.93
CA SER A 454 -23.70 25.47 -17.29
C SER A 454 -23.05 24.84 -18.53
N LYS A 455 -23.63 23.77 -19.08
CA LYS A 455 -23.11 23.10 -20.28
C LYS A 455 -23.40 23.95 -21.53
N ALA A 456 -22.35 24.51 -22.15
CA ALA A 456 -22.45 25.14 -23.45
C ALA A 456 -22.85 24.10 -24.52
N PRO A 457 -23.57 24.49 -25.61
CA PRO A 457 -23.85 23.58 -26.72
C PRO A 457 -22.54 23.04 -27.27
N ALA A 458 -22.49 21.72 -27.44
CA ALA A 458 -21.31 21.02 -27.93
C ALA A 458 -20.81 21.68 -29.23
N ALA A 459 -19.57 22.15 -29.24
CA ALA A 459 -18.87 22.40 -30.49
C ALA A 459 -18.90 21.10 -31.31
N GLU A 460 -19.20 21.20 -32.60
CA GLU A 460 -19.20 20.07 -33.53
C GLU A 460 -17.96 19.21 -33.30
N LYS A 461 -18.17 17.90 -33.14
CA LYS A 461 -17.09 16.92 -33.20
C LYS A 461 -16.33 17.13 -34.50
N LYS A 462 -15.14 17.76 -34.44
CA LYS A 462 -14.11 17.50 -35.44
C LYS A 462 -13.85 16.01 -35.36
N GLU A 463 -14.05 15.31 -36.48
CA GLU A 463 -13.66 13.92 -36.64
C GLU A 463 -12.25 13.75 -36.08
N ALA A 464 -12.09 12.77 -35.18
CA ALA A 464 -10.77 12.39 -34.71
C ALA A 464 -9.95 12.04 -35.96
N ALA A 465 -8.93 12.84 -36.24
CA ALA A 465 -7.98 12.55 -37.29
C ALA A 465 -7.45 11.12 -37.07
N ASP A 466 -7.41 10.33 -38.13
CA ASP A 466 -6.85 8.98 -38.10
C ASP A 466 -5.51 9.00 -37.35
N ALA A 467 -5.48 8.31 -36.21
CA ALA A 467 -4.36 8.32 -35.29
C ALA A 467 -3.07 7.74 -35.93
N ASN A 468 -3.21 7.02 -37.05
CA ASN A 468 -2.13 6.39 -37.80
C ASN A 468 -1.79 7.08 -39.13
N ALA A 469 -2.46 8.16 -39.53
CA ALA A 469 -2.10 8.90 -40.73
C ALA A 469 -0.73 9.60 -40.54
N PRO A 470 0.21 9.51 -41.50
CA PRO A 470 1.50 10.20 -41.42
C PRO A 470 1.34 11.70 -41.17
N LEU A 471 2.27 12.30 -40.40
CA LEU A 471 2.29 13.75 -40.19
C LEU A 471 2.62 14.47 -41.52
N ASP A 472 1.78 15.44 -41.88
CA ASP A 472 2.05 16.36 -42.99
C ASP A 472 2.91 17.52 -42.49
N PHE A 473 4.24 17.35 -42.57
CA PHE A 473 5.20 18.33 -42.08
C PHE A 473 5.17 19.66 -42.85
N GLU A 474 4.77 19.66 -44.13
CA GLU A 474 4.65 20.89 -44.93
C GLU A 474 3.46 21.72 -44.43
N LYS A 475 2.32 21.08 -44.20
CA LYS A 475 1.14 21.73 -43.62
C LYS A 475 1.40 22.26 -42.21
N ILE A 476 2.07 21.46 -41.38
CA ILE A 476 2.47 21.89 -40.03
C ILE A 476 3.37 23.12 -40.14
N ALA A 477 4.43 23.08 -40.96
CA ALA A 477 5.34 24.22 -41.13
C ALA A 477 4.63 25.48 -41.64
N ALA A 478 3.66 25.36 -42.56
CA ALA A 478 2.88 26.47 -43.10
C ALA A 478 1.90 27.08 -42.07
N SER A 479 1.54 26.32 -41.03
CA SER A 479 0.64 26.77 -39.95
C SER A 479 1.35 27.55 -38.84
N ILE A 480 2.69 27.47 -38.78
CA ILE A 480 3.48 28.11 -37.73
C ILE A 480 3.55 29.63 -38.00
N PRO A 481 3.19 30.49 -37.03
CA PRO A 481 3.38 31.94 -37.16
C PRO A 481 4.84 32.30 -37.42
N ALA A 482 5.09 33.43 -38.08
CA ALA A 482 6.44 33.94 -38.25
C ALA A 482 7.11 34.16 -36.89
N ILE A 483 8.33 33.64 -36.73
CA ILE A 483 9.11 33.77 -35.49
C ILE A 483 10.04 34.97 -35.66
N GLU A 484 9.87 35.96 -34.79
CA GLU A 484 10.79 37.09 -34.70
C GLU A 484 11.93 36.72 -33.74
N VAL A 485 13.17 37.01 -34.15
CA VAL A 485 14.35 36.86 -33.30
C VAL A 485 14.49 38.14 -32.46
N VAL A 486 14.31 38.01 -31.16
CA VAL A 486 14.37 39.10 -30.19
C VAL A 486 15.64 38.97 -29.36
N ASP A 487 16.41 40.05 -29.23
CA ASP A 487 17.57 40.07 -28.33
C ASP A 487 17.09 40.10 -26.87
N MET A 488 17.20 38.96 -26.20
CA MET A 488 16.81 38.78 -24.80
C MET A 488 17.96 39.09 -23.83
N GLY A 489 19.12 39.59 -24.32
CA GLY A 489 20.30 39.90 -23.51
C GLY A 489 21.00 38.67 -22.92
N VAL A 490 20.69 37.47 -23.44
CA VAL A 490 21.23 36.19 -22.99
C VAL A 490 21.43 35.32 -24.22
N SER A 491 22.60 34.69 -24.33
CA SER A 491 22.88 33.68 -25.36
C SER A 491 23.30 32.37 -24.70
N TYR A 492 22.82 31.25 -25.23
CA TYR A 492 23.18 29.93 -24.74
C TYR A 492 24.68 29.66 -25.00
N LYS A 493 25.40 29.29 -23.95
CA LYS A 493 26.79 28.84 -24.02
C LYS A 493 26.79 27.32 -24.21
N GLN A 494 27.37 26.85 -25.30
CA GLN A 494 27.50 25.42 -25.58
C GLN A 494 28.25 24.71 -24.45
N ARG A 495 27.69 23.58 -23.97
CA ARG A 495 28.33 22.69 -23.00
C ARG A 495 29.05 21.56 -23.74
N ASP A 496 30.21 21.16 -23.22
CA ASP A 496 30.86 19.91 -23.63
C ASP A 496 29.99 18.70 -23.22
N PRO A 497 29.49 17.88 -24.17
CA PRO A 497 28.68 16.70 -23.86
C PRO A 497 29.38 15.70 -22.92
N GLU A 498 30.70 15.61 -22.99
CA GLU A 498 31.52 14.67 -22.18
C GLU A 498 31.85 15.22 -20.79
N SER A 499 31.45 16.45 -20.49
CA SER A 499 31.66 17.04 -19.16
C SER A 499 30.96 16.20 -18.08
N PRO A 500 31.62 15.92 -16.95
CA PRO A 500 31.03 15.17 -15.83
C PRO A 500 30.11 16.05 -14.96
N LYS A 501 29.99 17.36 -15.24
CA LYS A 501 29.16 18.29 -14.46
C LYS A 501 27.69 17.90 -14.49
N PHE A 502 27.00 18.14 -13.39
CA PHE A 502 25.58 17.84 -13.27
C PHE A 502 24.75 18.59 -14.33
N VAL A 503 23.84 17.89 -15.00
CA VAL A 503 22.99 18.50 -16.04
C VAL A 503 21.68 19.00 -15.43
N THR A 504 21.43 20.29 -15.59
CA THR A 504 20.19 20.95 -15.14
C THR A 504 19.20 21.10 -16.29
N ILE A 505 17.99 20.57 -16.13
CA ILE A 505 16.90 20.72 -17.11
C ILE A 505 15.88 21.71 -16.52
N GLY A 506 15.72 22.87 -17.14
CA GLY A 506 14.90 23.96 -16.61
C GLY A 506 13.41 23.78 -16.86
N GLU A 507 12.63 23.59 -15.79
CA GLU A 507 11.21 23.17 -15.82
C GLU A 507 10.17 24.29 -15.99
N ARG A 508 10.58 25.56 -16.13
CA ARG A 508 9.64 26.67 -16.00
C ARG A 508 8.76 26.92 -17.23
N ILE A 509 8.91 26.18 -18.33
CA ILE A 509 8.06 26.28 -19.51
C ILE A 509 7.07 25.11 -19.51
N HIS A 510 5.96 25.27 -18.78
CA HIS A 510 4.98 24.21 -18.59
C HIS A 510 3.52 24.71 -18.62
N CYS A 511 2.63 23.90 -19.21
CA CYS A 511 1.22 24.26 -19.45
C CYS A 511 0.35 24.40 -18.19
N ILE A 512 0.83 23.98 -17.02
CA ILE A 512 0.12 24.19 -15.74
C ILE A 512 0.20 25.67 -15.33
N SER A 513 1.23 26.40 -15.74
CA SER A 513 1.34 27.81 -15.44
C SER A 513 0.32 28.62 -16.24
N PRO A 514 -0.58 29.40 -15.61
CA PRO A 514 -1.63 30.12 -16.34
C PRO A 514 -1.09 31.04 -17.44
N VAL A 515 0.06 31.69 -17.18
CA VAL A 515 0.72 32.60 -18.13
C VAL A 515 1.28 31.86 -19.34
N ILE A 516 1.89 30.68 -19.14
CA ILE A 516 2.47 29.90 -20.24
C ILE A 516 1.40 29.14 -21.00
N ARG A 517 0.37 28.65 -20.32
CA ARG A 517 -0.80 28.05 -20.96
C ARG A 517 -1.47 29.02 -21.91
N GLU A 518 -1.70 30.24 -21.47
CA GLU A 518 -2.27 31.28 -22.34
C GLU A 518 -1.35 31.56 -23.52
N ALA A 519 -0.04 31.71 -23.27
CA ALA A 519 0.94 31.92 -24.32
C ALA A 519 0.97 30.78 -25.36
N MET A 520 0.84 29.52 -24.93
CA MET A 520 0.74 28.36 -25.82
C MET A 520 -0.57 28.35 -26.60
N ASN A 521 -1.71 28.67 -25.96
CA ASN A 521 -3.02 28.71 -26.59
C ASN A 521 -3.10 29.79 -27.69
N THR A 522 -2.47 30.94 -27.47
CA THR A 522 -2.50 32.07 -28.40
C THR A 522 -1.24 32.16 -29.27
N MET A 523 -0.32 31.18 -29.19
CA MET A 523 1.03 31.24 -29.80
C MET A 523 1.74 32.58 -29.56
N ASN A 524 1.62 33.14 -28.35
CA ASN A 524 2.29 34.38 -27.96
C ASN A 524 3.73 34.06 -27.51
N PRO A 525 4.78 34.54 -28.20
CA PRO A 525 6.15 34.18 -27.89
C PRO A 525 6.69 34.82 -26.60
N GLU A 526 6.23 36.02 -26.23
CA GLU A 526 6.86 36.86 -25.22
C GLU A 526 7.00 36.18 -23.84
N PRO A 527 5.96 35.55 -23.26
CA PRO A 527 6.08 34.94 -21.94
C PRO A 527 7.00 33.70 -21.93
N ILE A 528 7.08 32.97 -23.05
CA ILE A 528 7.92 31.78 -23.21
C ILE A 528 9.39 32.21 -23.35
N LEU A 529 9.67 33.17 -24.23
CA LEU A 529 11.02 33.71 -24.42
C LEU A 529 11.56 34.31 -23.13
N LYS A 530 10.75 35.05 -22.38
CA LYS A 530 11.15 35.60 -21.08
C LYS A 530 11.59 34.51 -20.10
N ARG A 531 10.82 33.42 -19.96
CA ARG A 531 11.18 32.31 -19.06
C ARG A 531 12.40 31.55 -19.54
N ALA A 532 12.54 31.34 -20.85
CA ALA A 532 13.72 30.72 -21.42
C ALA A 532 14.98 31.53 -21.10
N ALA A 533 14.96 32.85 -21.32
CA ALA A 533 16.07 33.75 -21.00
C ALA A 533 16.43 33.72 -19.51
N GLU A 534 15.43 33.78 -18.61
CA GLU A 534 15.63 33.67 -17.16
C GLU A 534 16.31 32.35 -16.76
N GLN A 535 15.92 31.22 -17.36
CA GLN A 535 16.48 29.91 -17.05
C GLN A 535 17.88 29.72 -17.62
N ILE A 536 18.14 30.16 -18.86
CA ILE A 536 19.47 30.12 -19.48
C ILE A 536 20.45 30.98 -18.68
N LYS A 537 20.04 32.20 -18.29
CA LYS A 537 20.86 33.08 -17.44
C LYS A 537 21.19 32.43 -16.09
N ALA A 538 20.28 31.64 -15.55
CA ALA A 538 20.50 30.93 -14.30
C ALA A 538 21.33 29.64 -14.44
N GLY A 539 21.78 29.30 -15.64
CA GLY A 539 22.65 28.14 -15.90
C GLY A 539 21.92 26.84 -16.22
N ALA A 540 20.69 26.90 -16.75
CA ALA A 540 20.03 25.72 -17.30
C ALA A 540 20.82 25.13 -18.48
N THR A 541 21.08 23.82 -18.44
CA THR A 541 21.77 23.11 -19.53
C THR A 541 20.82 22.75 -20.67
N TYR A 542 19.61 22.31 -20.30
CA TYR A 542 18.47 22.06 -21.20
C TYR A 542 17.26 22.87 -20.72
N LEU A 543 16.31 23.15 -21.61
CA LEU A 543 14.99 23.65 -21.23
C LEU A 543 13.96 22.55 -21.42
N ASP A 544 13.17 22.27 -20.38
CA ASP A 544 12.01 21.38 -20.47
C ASP A 544 10.80 22.17 -21.00
N VAL A 545 10.20 21.65 -22.07
CA VAL A 545 9.11 22.27 -22.81
C VAL A 545 7.87 21.38 -22.70
N ASN A 546 7.11 21.60 -21.62
CA ASN A 546 5.91 20.83 -21.33
C ASN A 546 4.66 21.49 -21.92
N ILE A 547 4.12 20.90 -22.99
CA ILE A 547 2.91 21.39 -23.68
C ILE A 547 1.61 20.72 -23.20
N GLY A 548 1.69 19.86 -22.19
CA GLY A 548 0.57 19.02 -21.76
C GLY A 548 0.16 17.98 -22.82
N PRO A 549 -1.05 17.39 -22.72
CA PRO A 549 -1.52 16.38 -23.68
C PRO A 549 -1.70 16.91 -25.11
N ALA A 550 -2.05 18.20 -25.26
CA ALA A 550 -2.22 18.89 -26.55
C ALA A 550 -2.85 18.02 -27.66
N GLU A 551 -4.00 17.41 -27.37
CA GLU A 551 -4.59 16.35 -28.21
C GLU A 551 -5.00 16.85 -29.61
N SER A 552 -5.36 18.13 -29.75
CA SER A 552 -5.90 18.70 -30.99
C SER A 552 -4.89 19.41 -31.90
N ASN A 553 -3.78 19.92 -31.35
CA ASN A 553 -2.80 20.77 -32.06
C ASN A 553 -1.36 20.55 -31.58
N GLY A 554 -1.09 19.40 -30.94
CA GLY A 554 0.22 19.09 -30.36
C GLY A 554 1.39 19.17 -31.35
N PRO A 555 1.30 18.57 -32.56
CA PRO A 555 2.35 18.68 -33.58
C PRO A 555 2.70 20.13 -33.93
N GLU A 556 1.71 20.97 -34.23
CA GLU A 556 1.91 22.38 -34.55
C GLU A 556 2.51 23.15 -33.37
N LEU A 557 1.99 22.93 -32.17
CA LEU A 557 2.44 23.62 -30.96
C LEU A 557 3.89 23.27 -30.60
N MET A 558 4.27 22.00 -30.66
CA MET A 558 5.64 21.58 -30.36
C MET A 558 6.62 22.06 -31.44
N THR A 559 6.25 21.97 -32.73
CA THR A 559 7.07 22.51 -33.81
C THR A 559 7.31 24.02 -33.64
N TRP A 560 6.27 24.79 -33.29
CA TRP A 560 6.42 26.22 -32.98
C TRP A 560 7.34 26.46 -31.79
N ALA A 561 7.13 25.75 -30.67
CA ALA A 561 7.92 25.96 -29.46
C ALA A 561 9.41 25.63 -29.66
N VAL A 562 9.73 24.55 -30.38
CA VAL A 562 11.12 24.17 -30.70
C VAL A 562 11.80 25.26 -31.52
N LYS A 563 11.17 25.71 -32.61
CA LYS A 563 11.72 26.77 -33.46
C LYS A 563 11.88 28.07 -32.68
N LEU A 564 10.85 28.47 -31.93
CA LEU A 564 10.84 29.70 -31.14
C LEU A 564 12.05 29.77 -30.21
N LEU A 565 12.30 28.69 -29.46
CA LEU A 565 13.39 28.64 -28.49
C LEU A 565 14.77 28.52 -29.17
N GLN A 566 14.92 27.69 -30.20
CA GLN A 566 16.22 27.48 -30.84
C GLN A 566 16.67 28.67 -31.68
N GLU A 567 15.75 29.33 -32.39
CA GLU A 567 16.05 30.53 -33.18
C GLU A 567 16.42 31.74 -32.29
N ASN A 568 15.81 31.86 -31.11
CA ASN A 568 16.08 32.97 -30.19
C ASN A 568 17.26 32.73 -29.23
N PHE A 569 17.64 31.48 -28.97
CA PHE A 569 18.65 31.15 -27.95
C PHE A 569 19.76 30.24 -28.47
N ASN A 570 20.26 30.51 -29.68
CA ASN A 570 21.42 29.83 -30.24
C ASN A 570 21.29 28.29 -30.13
N ASN A 571 20.22 27.72 -30.70
CA ASN A 571 19.97 26.28 -30.69
C ASN A 571 20.02 25.64 -29.29
N VAL A 572 19.52 26.33 -28.26
CA VAL A 572 19.45 25.80 -26.89
C VAL A 572 18.86 24.37 -26.90
N PRO A 573 19.48 23.41 -26.21
CA PRO A 573 18.96 22.05 -26.17
C PRO A 573 17.65 21.94 -25.38
N LEU A 574 16.71 21.11 -25.84
CA LEU A 574 15.36 21.00 -25.28
C LEU A 574 15.00 19.57 -24.86
N ALA A 575 14.27 19.46 -23.76
CA ALA A 575 13.48 18.28 -23.42
C ALA A 575 12.03 18.50 -23.87
N LEU A 576 11.56 17.65 -24.76
CA LEU A 576 10.22 17.70 -25.34
C LEU A 576 9.28 16.88 -24.46
N ASP A 577 8.49 17.56 -23.63
CA ASP A 577 7.65 16.93 -22.59
C ASP A 577 6.17 16.93 -22.96
N THR A 578 5.66 15.74 -23.29
CA THR A 578 4.24 15.50 -23.54
C THR A 578 3.90 14.01 -23.64
N ALA A 579 2.67 13.66 -23.24
CA ALA A 579 2.08 12.35 -23.52
C ALA A 579 1.62 12.17 -24.98
N ASN A 580 1.82 13.15 -25.86
CA ASN A 580 1.51 13.08 -27.28
C ASN A 580 2.75 12.77 -28.12
N LYS A 581 2.94 11.50 -28.48
CA LYS A 581 4.10 11.01 -29.24
C LYS A 581 4.30 11.75 -30.58
N ARG A 582 3.20 12.08 -31.27
CA ARG A 582 3.23 12.78 -32.55
C ARG A 582 3.74 14.21 -32.42
N ALA A 583 3.46 14.86 -31.30
CA ALA A 583 3.99 16.20 -31.02
C ALA A 583 5.52 16.18 -30.84
N ILE A 584 6.05 15.18 -30.13
CA ILE A 584 7.50 14.98 -29.99
C ILE A 584 8.14 14.73 -31.36
N GLU A 585 7.55 13.85 -32.18
CA GLU A 585 8.03 13.57 -33.55
C GLU A 585 8.09 14.85 -34.41
N ALA A 586 7.05 15.67 -34.37
CA ALA A 586 6.99 16.95 -35.09
C ALA A 586 8.02 17.97 -34.58
N GLY A 587 8.26 18.02 -33.26
CA GLY A 587 9.29 18.86 -32.66
C GLY A 587 10.70 18.42 -33.07
N ILE A 588 11.00 17.12 -32.97
CA ILE A 588 12.31 16.55 -33.35
C ILE A 588 12.62 16.82 -34.82
N LYS A 589 11.63 16.77 -35.71
CA LYS A 589 11.81 16.99 -37.14
C LYS A 589 12.44 18.33 -37.49
N VAL A 590 12.11 19.37 -36.72
CA VAL A 590 12.61 20.75 -36.92
C VAL A 590 13.75 21.11 -35.98
N TYR A 591 14.16 20.19 -35.11
CA TYR A 591 15.14 20.42 -34.06
C TYR A 591 16.56 20.50 -34.64
N ASN A 592 17.27 21.58 -34.31
CA ASN A 592 18.69 21.76 -34.59
C ASN A 592 19.55 21.17 -33.46
N ARG A 593 20.45 20.26 -33.81
CA ARG A 593 21.26 19.46 -32.89
C ARG A 593 22.63 20.04 -32.57
N THR A 594 22.99 21.20 -33.12
CA THR A 594 24.34 21.79 -32.99
C THR A 594 24.85 21.83 -31.56
N ASN A 595 23.98 22.12 -30.58
CA ASN A 595 24.38 22.28 -29.18
C ASN A 595 23.94 21.14 -28.24
N GLY A 596 23.28 20.10 -28.77
CA GLY A 596 22.86 18.94 -27.97
C GLY A 596 21.73 18.14 -28.64
N LYS A 597 21.64 16.85 -28.32
CA LYS A 597 20.55 15.96 -28.78
C LYS A 597 19.20 16.42 -28.18
N PRO A 598 18.06 16.25 -28.86
CA PRO A 598 16.77 16.42 -28.20
C PRO A 598 16.58 15.36 -27.12
N ILE A 599 15.86 15.70 -26.04
CA ILE A 599 15.42 14.74 -25.02
C ILE A 599 13.94 14.43 -25.24
N VAL A 600 13.59 13.14 -25.30
CA VAL A 600 12.22 12.63 -25.26
C VAL A 600 11.80 12.45 -23.79
N ASN A 601 10.87 13.28 -23.30
CA ASN A 601 10.35 13.22 -21.93
C ASN A 601 8.86 12.82 -21.94
N SER A 602 8.47 11.62 -21.53
CA SER A 602 9.27 10.46 -21.09
C SER A 602 8.65 9.16 -21.58
N ALA A 603 9.47 8.10 -21.67
CA ALA A 603 9.01 6.73 -21.83
C ALA A 603 8.75 6.09 -20.45
N ASP A 604 7.95 5.03 -20.41
CA ASP A 604 7.79 4.16 -19.25
C ASP A 604 7.83 2.68 -19.68
N ALA A 605 7.88 1.76 -18.71
CA ALA A 605 7.90 0.32 -18.95
C ALA A 605 6.51 -0.27 -19.27
N GLY A 606 5.51 0.57 -19.54
CA GLY A 606 4.13 0.20 -19.83
C GLY A 606 3.64 0.83 -21.13
N SER A 607 2.60 1.65 -21.03
CA SER A 607 1.88 2.21 -22.19
C SER A 607 2.72 3.14 -23.07
N ARG A 608 3.83 3.71 -22.57
CA ARG A 608 4.69 4.62 -23.34
C ARG A 608 6.04 4.02 -23.73
N ILE A 609 6.23 2.70 -23.64
CA ILE A 609 7.51 2.04 -24.00
C ILE A 609 7.99 2.39 -25.42
N SER A 610 7.06 2.59 -26.36
CA SER A 610 7.37 2.93 -27.76
C SER A 610 8.01 4.32 -27.95
N TYR A 611 8.10 5.14 -26.89
CA TYR A 611 8.84 6.40 -26.92
C TYR A 611 10.35 6.16 -27.00
N ILE A 612 10.83 5.03 -26.49
CA ILE A 612 12.22 4.59 -26.70
C ILE A 612 12.46 4.36 -28.20
N ASP A 613 11.49 3.78 -28.91
CA ASP A 613 11.59 3.58 -30.36
C ASP A 613 11.68 4.92 -31.12
N LEU A 614 10.91 5.93 -30.69
CA LEU A 614 10.98 7.27 -31.26
C LEU A 614 12.35 7.91 -30.99
N ALA A 615 12.87 7.76 -29.78
CA ALA A 615 14.18 8.30 -29.41
C ALA A 615 15.30 7.63 -30.22
N ALA A 616 15.28 6.30 -30.32
CA ALA A 616 16.24 5.51 -31.09
C ALA A 616 16.23 5.90 -32.58
N ALA A 617 15.05 5.98 -33.20
CA ALA A 617 14.90 6.34 -34.61
C ALA A 617 15.40 7.76 -34.93
N ASN A 618 15.56 8.60 -33.90
CA ASN A 618 15.95 9.99 -34.04
C ASN A 618 17.24 10.34 -33.30
N ASP A 619 18.09 9.40 -32.90
CA ASP A 619 19.33 9.70 -32.14
C ASP A 619 19.08 10.72 -31.00
N ALA A 620 18.05 10.47 -30.19
CA ALA A 620 17.62 11.33 -29.10
C ALA A 620 17.91 10.67 -27.76
N ILE A 621 18.12 11.49 -26.73
CA ILE A 621 18.16 11.01 -25.34
C ILE A 621 16.72 10.68 -24.92
N CYS A 622 16.51 9.62 -24.16
CA CYS A 622 15.21 9.26 -23.60
C CYS A 622 15.24 9.29 -22.07
N ILE A 623 14.32 10.05 -21.47
CA ILE A 623 14.03 9.90 -20.04
C ILE A 623 13.17 8.63 -19.87
N ALA A 624 13.74 7.62 -19.22
CA ALA A 624 13.16 6.30 -19.05
C ALA A 624 12.63 6.14 -17.62
N LEU A 625 11.34 6.39 -17.43
CA LEU A 625 10.69 6.30 -16.12
C LEU A 625 10.58 4.85 -15.68
N CYS A 626 11.24 4.48 -14.57
CA CYS A 626 11.33 3.12 -14.03
C CYS A 626 10.03 2.69 -13.32
N SER A 627 8.94 2.73 -14.06
CA SER A 627 7.56 2.50 -13.66
C SER A 627 6.78 2.01 -14.90
N ALA A 628 5.66 1.31 -14.71
CA ALA A 628 4.69 1.06 -15.78
C ALA A 628 3.46 1.99 -15.59
N ASP A 629 2.24 1.48 -15.49
CA ASP A 629 1.03 2.30 -15.25
C ASP A 629 0.84 2.68 -13.76
N GLY A 630 1.93 2.94 -13.04
CA GLY A 630 1.89 3.31 -11.63
C GLY A 630 3.21 3.20 -10.85
N ILE A 631 3.21 3.72 -9.63
CA ILE A 631 4.38 3.73 -8.74
C ILE A 631 4.86 2.28 -8.50
N ALA A 632 6.13 2.03 -8.77
CA ALA A 632 6.78 0.77 -8.45
C ALA A 632 6.72 0.48 -6.94
N LYS A 633 6.40 -0.76 -6.57
CA LYS A 633 6.20 -1.23 -5.20
C LYS A 633 7.48 -1.09 -4.36
N ASP A 634 8.64 -1.36 -4.97
CA ASP A 634 9.96 -1.41 -4.36
C ASP A 634 11.06 -1.20 -5.42
N ASN A 635 12.32 -1.19 -4.99
CA ASN A 635 13.46 -1.01 -5.90
C ASN A 635 13.76 -2.26 -6.76
N GLU A 636 13.29 -3.44 -6.38
CA GLU A 636 13.41 -4.63 -7.25
C GLU A 636 12.55 -4.44 -8.50
N GLU A 637 11.33 -3.94 -8.33
CA GLU A 637 10.45 -3.60 -9.46
C GLU A 637 11.00 -2.43 -10.29
N ARG A 638 11.59 -1.40 -9.66
CA ARG A 638 12.27 -0.31 -10.41
C ARG A 638 13.41 -0.83 -11.27
N MET A 639 14.25 -1.71 -10.73
CA MET A 639 15.37 -2.28 -11.49
C MET A 639 14.89 -3.20 -12.61
N MET A 640 13.83 -3.97 -12.38
CA MET A 640 13.19 -4.74 -13.45
C MET A 640 12.70 -3.85 -14.60
N HIS A 641 12.05 -2.72 -14.30
CA HIS A 641 11.64 -1.74 -15.31
C HIS A 641 12.83 -1.09 -16.01
N CYS A 642 13.87 -0.72 -15.26
CA CYS A 642 15.13 -0.18 -15.79
C CYS A 642 15.74 -1.15 -16.81
N HIS A 643 15.94 -2.42 -16.44
CA HIS A 643 16.53 -3.44 -17.31
C HIS A 643 15.67 -3.72 -18.55
N HIS A 644 14.35 -3.74 -18.40
CA HIS A 644 13.43 -3.92 -19.53
C HIS A 644 13.56 -2.78 -20.56
N MET A 645 13.57 -1.54 -20.10
CA MET A 645 13.72 -0.37 -20.96
C MET A 645 15.12 -0.28 -21.56
N LEU A 646 16.15 -0.65 -20.78
CA LEU A 646 17.53 -0.75 -21.26
C LEU A 646 17.65 -1.75 -22.41
N GLU A 647 17.14 -2.98 -22.22
CA GLU A 647 17.13 -4.02 -23.24
C GLU A 647 16.41 -3.55 -24.51
N ARG A 648 15.27 -2.87 -24.36
CA ARG A 648 14.54 -2.30 -25.50
C ARG A 648 15.39 -1.28 -26.26
N GLY A 649 15.98 -0.30 -25.58
CA GLY A 649 16.80 0.73 -26.24
C GLY A 649 18.04 0.15 -26.92
N LEU A 650 18.76 -0.75 -26.24
CA LEU A 650 19.92 -1.44 -26.81
C LEU A 650 19.54 -2.27 -28.04
N SER A 651 18.40 -2.95 -28.04
CA SER A 651 17.92 -3.72 -29.19
C SER A 651 17.62 -2.88 -30.43
N LEU A 652 17.42 -1.57 -30.24
CA LEU A 652 17.18 -0.59 -31.31
C LEU A 652 18.45 0.19 -31.69
N GLY A 653 19.59 -0.14 -31.08
CA GLY A 653 20.88 0.49 -31.37
C GLY A 653 21.14 1.80 -30.61
N MET A 654 20.38 2.09 -29.54
CA MET A 654 20.73 3.20 -28.64
C MET A 654 21.96 2.84 -27.80
N GLU A 655 22.75 3.85 -27.46
CA GLU A 655 23.77 3.73 -26.43
C GLU A 655 23.13 3.81 -25.02
N ALA A 656 23.65 3.06 -24.06
CA ALA A 656 23.13 3.10 -22.67
C ALA A 656 23.21 4.52 -22.07
N THR A 657 24.14 5.36 -22.54
CA THR A 657 24.31 6.75 -22.11
C THR A 657 23.25 7.71 -22.65
N ASP A 658 22.46 7.30 -23.64
CA ASP A 658 21.30 8.02 -24.17
C ASP A 658 19.99 7.65 -23.44
N LEU A 659 20.02 6.69 -22.51
CA LEU A 659 18.90 6.32 -21.64
C LEU A 659 19.13 6.89 -20.23
N TRP A 660 18.32 7.88 -19.84
CA TRP A 660 18.41 8.51 -18.52
C TRP A 660 17.28 7.99 -17.63
N PHE A 661 17.62 7.13 -16.69
CA PHE A 661 16.63 6.44 -15.87
C PHE A 661 16.06 7.34 -14.76
N ASP A 662 14.74 7.41 -14.68
CA ASP A 662 14.02 8.17 -13.66
C ASP A 662 13.44 7.22 -12.59
N PRO A 663 13.88 7.30 -11.31
CA PRO A 663 13.38 6.46 -10.22
C PRO A 663 11.95 6.82 -9.77
N LEU A 664 11.35 7.86 -10.37
CA LEU A 664 10.15 8.56 -9.97
C LEU A 664 10.33 9.27 -8.62
N PHE A 665 10.75 10.53 -8.64
CA PHE A 665 10.77 11.38 -7.44
C PHE A 665 9.34 11.58 -6.90
N LEU A 666 9.15 11.23 -5.62
CA LEU A 666 7.84 11.26 -4.94
C LEU A 666 7.74 12.43 -3.97
N VAL A 667 6.53 12.93 -3.75
CA VAL A 667 6.27 14.01 -2.79
C VAL A 667 6.68 13.62 -1.38
N VAL A 668 7.50 14.44 -0.70
CA VAL A 668 7.99 14.14 0.66
C VAL A 668 6.88 14.18 1.70
N LYS A 669 5.85 15.00 1.47
CA LYS A 669 4.74 15.20 2.41
C LYS A 669 3.88 13.93 2.49
N GLY A 670 4.10 13.13 3.53
CA GLY A 670 3.37 11.89 3.76
C GLY A 670 3.98 10.65 3.08
N MET A 671 5.16 10.80 2.46
CA MET A 671 5.95 9.69 1.88
C MET A 671 7.44 9.85 2.20
N GLN A 672 7.77 10.26 3.43
CA GLN A 672 9.15 10.49 3.87
C GLN A 672 10.00 9.21 3.80
N ASP A 673 9.40 8.06 4.13
CA ASP A 673 10.03 6.74 4.02
C ASP A 673 10.47 6.42 2.58
N LYS A 674 9.68 6.84 1.59
CA LYS A 674 9.95 6.60 0.16
C LYS A 674 11.11 7.39 -0.41
N GLN A 675 11.53 8.48 0.25
CA GLN A 675 12.67 9.27 -0.22
C GLN A 675 13.97 8.46 -0.18
N MET A 676 14.12 7.59 0.83
CA MET A 676 15.29 6.71 0.94
C MET A 676 15.28 5.63 -0.15
N ASP A 677 14.10 5.13 -0.53
CA ASP A 677 13.96 4.19 -1.64
C ASP A 677 14.41 4.82 -2.96
N VAL A 678 14.01 6.07 -3.24
CA VAL A 678 14.41 6.83 -4.43
C VAL A 678 15.93 7.03 -4.46
N LEU A 679 16.54 7.46 -3.35
CA LEU A 679 17.99 7.62 -3.25
C LEU A 679 18.74 6.30 -3.46
N ASN A 680 18.21 5.20 -2.94
CA ASN A 680 18.78 3.88 -3.15
C ASN A 680 18.63 3.40 -4.61
N ALA A 681 17.52 3.74 -5.28
CA ALA A 681 17.34 3.43 -6.71
C ALA A 681 18.37 4.16 -7.57
N ILE A 682 18.62 5.44 -7.29
CA ILE A 682 19.67 6.24 -7.96
C ILE A 682 21.03 5.57 -7.80
N LYS A 683 21.35 5.09 -6.58
CA LYS A 683 22.57 4.34 -6.33
C LYS A 683 22.65 3.06 -7.16
N LEU A 684 21.57 2.28 -7.24
CA LEU A 684 21.54 1.05 -8.03
C LEU A 684 21.79 1.32 -9.52
N PHE A 685 21.19 2.38 -10.08
CA PHE A 685 21.48 2.78 -11.46
C PHE A 685 22.95 3.15 -11.64
N SER A 686 23.51 3.94 -10.71
CA SER A 686 24.91 4.36 -10.76
C SER A 686 25.88 3.18 -10.59
N ASP A 687 25.57 2.19 -9.76
CA ASP A 687 26.41 1.00 -9.55
C ASP A 687 26.49 0.14 -10.83
N GLU A 688 25.48 0.20 -11.70
CA GLU A 688 25.48 -0.41 -13.05
C GLU A 688 26.08 0.52 -14.14
N GLY A 689 26.54 1.71 -13.76
CA GLY A 689 27.11 2.70 -14.69
C GLY A 689 26.07 3.42 -15.55
N LEU A 690 24.79 3.37 -15.18
CA LEU A 690 23.69 3.97 -15.93
C LEU A 690 23.47 5.42 -15.51
N LYS A 691 23.16 6.29 -16.49
CA LYS A 691 22.77 7.68 -16.23
C LYS A 691 21.36 7.73 -15.65
N SER A 692 21.14 8.66 -14.72
CA SER A 692 19.83 8.86 -14.10
C SER A 692 19.42 10.34 -14.06
N THR A 693 18.10 10.55 -14.08
CA THR A 693 17.45 11.86 -14.06
C THR A 693 16.14 11.81 -13.30
N GLY A 694 15.40 12.92 -13.26
CA GLY A 694 14.01 12.93 -12.83
C GLY A 694 13.53 14.30 -12.39
N GLY A 695 12.21 14.41 -12.20
CA GLY A 695 11.54 15.59 -11.66
C GLY A 695 11.85 15.82 -10.19
N LEU A 696 13.02 16.35 -9.86
CA LEU A 696 13.44 16.60 -8.46
C LEU A 696 12.41 17.49 -7.73
N SER A 697 11.85 18.49 -8.41
CA SER A 697 10.86 19.41 -7.86
C SER A 697 9.56 18.74 -7.38
N ASN A 698 9.29 17.49 -7.81
CA ASN A 698 8.15 16.70 -7.35
C ASN A 698 8.21 16.41 -5.85
N ASN A 699 9.43 16.28 -5.30
CA ASN A 699 9.68 16.10 -3.87
C ASN A 699 8.96 17.17 -3.04
N SER A 700 9.04 18.44 -3.45
CA SER A 700 8.49 19.57 -2.71
C SER A 700 7.06 19.96 -3.11
N ASN A 701 6.36 19.13 -3.90
CA ASN A 701 4.98 19.41 -4.29
C ASN A 701 4.05 19.57 -3.07
N GLY A 702 3.27 20.66 -3.06
CA GLY A 702 2.39 21.00 -1.95
C GLY A 702 3.08 21.53 -0.69
N ALA A 703 4.41 21.69 -0.70
CA ALA A 703 5.13 22.38 0.37
C ALA A 703 4.97 23.91 0.25
N PRO A 704 5.07 24.67 1.36
CA PRO A 704 5.08 26.13 1.31
C PRO A 704 6.19 26.67 0.41
N LYS A 705 5.96 27.79 -0.28
CA LYS A 705 6.91 28.36 -1.25
C LYS A 705 8.30 28.63 -0.67
N ASN A 706 8.38 29.03 0.60
CA ASN A 706 9.64 29.27 1.30
C ASN A 706 10.37 28.00 1.73
N VAL A 707 9.70 26.84 1.71
CA VAL A 707 10.26 25.54 2.11
C VAL A 707 10.80 24.78 0.90
N ARG A 708 10.21 24.94 -0.29
CA ARG A 708 10.64 24.22 -1.51
C ARG A 708 12.15 24.35 -1.80
N PRO A 709 12.75 25.56 -1.80
CA PRO A 709 14.19 25.71 -2.01
C PRO A 709 15.05 24.91 -1.03
N ILE A 710 14.59 24.80 0.22
CA ILE A 710 15.34 24.10 1.27
C ILE A 710 15.32 22.59 1.01
N MET A 711 14.15 22.05 0.69
CA MET A 711 13.94 20.62 0.49
C MET A 711 14.60 20.13 -0.79
N ASP A 712 14.48 20.89 -1.87
CA ASP A 712 15.02 20.49 -3.18
C ASP A 712 16.56 20.57 -3.17
N SER A 713 17.15 21.60 -2.53
CA SER A 713 18.61 21.67 -2.32
C SER A 713 19.15 20.53 -1.47
N ALA A 714 18.49 20.19 -0.35
CA ALA A 714 18.95 19.10 0.50
C ALA A 714 18.90 17.76 -0.25
N LEU A 715 17.80 17.51 -0.99
CA LEU A 715 17.63 16.27 -1.72
C LEU A 715 18.59 16.16 -2.91
N VAL A 716 18.84 17.22 -3.67
CA VAL A 716 19.76 17.14 -4.82
C VAL A 716 21.17 16.79 -4.37
N ALA A 717 21.63 17.34 -3.24
CA ALA A 717 22.95 17.01 -2.70
C ALA A 717 23.05 15.51 -2.33
N MET A 718 22.01 14.97 -1.69
CA MET A 718 21.94 13.54 -1.38
C MET A 718 21.88 12.68 -2.65
N ALA A 719 21.10 13.10 -3.65
CA ALA A 719 20.95 12.36 -4.90
C ALA A 719 22.24 12.36 -5.73
N MET A 720 22.92 13.51 -5.84
CA MET A 720 24.24 13.61 -6.49
C MET A 720 25.29 12.74 -5.78
N MET A 721 25.21 12.60 -4.45
CA MET A 721 26.08 11.69 -3.70
C MET A 721 25.82 10.22 -4.08
N GLN A 722 24.57 9.85 -4.34
CA GLN A 722 24.20 8.50 -4.80
C GLN A 722 24.47 8.25 -6.29
N GLY A 723 24.88 9.25 -7.05
CA GLY A 723 25.21 9.10 -8.47
C GLY A 723 24.17 9.65 -9.45
N LEU A 724 23.23 10.49 -9.00
CA LEU A 724 22.33 11.20 -9.91
C LEU A 724 23.16 12.09 -10.85
N THR A 725 22.90 12.00 -12.16
CA THR A 725 23.68 12.70 -13.20
C THR A 725 22.99 13.96 -13.74
N SER A 726 21.67 14.05 -13.61
CA SER A 726 20.89 15.20 -14.07
C SER A 726 19.58 15.32 -13.28
N ALA A 727 18.90 16.48 -13.36
CA ALA A 727 17.56 16.63 -12.81
C ALA A 727 16.77 17.72 -13.54
N ILE A 728 15.45 17.52 -13.58
CA ILE A 728 14.46 18.55 -13.94
C ILE A 728 14.19 19.38 -12.69
N VAL A 729 14.53 20.67 -12.78
CA VAL A 729 14.61 21.59 -11.65
C VAL A 729 14.16 23.00 -12.04
N ASN A 730 13.86 23.82 -11.04
CA ASN A 730 13.77 25.27 -11.22
C ASN A 730 15.17 25.90 -11.10
N PRO A 731 15.83 26.28 -12.21
CA PRO A 731 17.19 26.84 -12.17
C PRO A 731 17.21 28.25 -11.58
N ASN A 732 16.07 28.95 -11.49
CA ASN A 732 16.02 30.26 -10.85
C ASN A 732 15.97 30.19 -9.31
N ASP A 733 15.98 28.99 -8.73
CA ASP A 733 16.21 28.81 -7.31
C ASP A 733 17.70 28.88 -7.02
N LEU A 734 18.14 30.02 -6.48
CA LEU A 734 19.55 30.29 -6.19
C LEU A 734 20.15 29.24 -5.25
N ARG A 735 19.42 28.84 -4.20
CA ARG A 735 19.93 27.88 -3.22
C ARG A 735 20.15 26.51 -3.86
N LEU A 736 19.26 26.11 -4.75
CA LEU A 736 19.37 24.85 -5.49
C LEU A 736 20.60 24.87 -6.41
N MET A 737 20.76 25.94 -7.19
CA MET A 737 21.89 26.07 -8.12
C MET A 737 23.24 26.19 -7.40
N GLU A 738 23.32 26.95 -6.30
CA GLU A 738 24.53 26.99 -5.44
C GLU A 738 24.86 25.59 -4.91
N THR A 739 23.86 24.84 -4.46
CA THR A 739 24.09 23.48 -3.95
C THR A 739 24.63 22.55 -5.03
N ILE A 740 24.04 22.55 -6.24
CA ILE A 740 24.51 21.75 -7.38
C ILE A 740 25.97 22.08 -7.72
N LYS A 741 26.30 23.38 -7.82
CA LYS A 741 27.67 23.85 -8.09
C LYS A 741 28.66 23.38 -7.02
N SER A 742 28.30 23.53 -5.75
CA SER A 742 29.10 23.01 -4.64
C SER A 742 29.33 21.51 -4.74
N CYS A 743 28.30 20.74 -5.07
CA CYS A 743 28.42 19.29 -5.23
C CYS A 743 29.33 18.92 -6.41
N ASP A 744 29.26 19.61 -7.54
CA ASP A 744 30.19 19.39 -8.67
C ASP A 744 31.65 19.64 -8.28
N ILE A 745 31.93 20.70 -7.52
CA ILE A 745 33.27 20.98 -6.99
C ILE A 745 33.72 19.83 -6.06
N PHE A 746 32.88 19.41 -5.11
CA PHE A 746 33.23 18.32 -4.18
C PHE A 746 33.41 16.97 -4.88
N LYS A 747 32.71 16.73 -5.98
CA LYS A 747 32.84 15.52 -6.80
C LYS A 747 34.03 15.58 -7.78
N ASN A 748 34.81 16.66 -7.76
CA ASN A 748 35.93 16.89 -8.67
C ASN A 748 35.48 16.93 -10.15
N ASN A 749 34.26 17.40 -10.41
CA ASN A 749 33.71 17.64 -11.75
C ASN A 749 34.13 19.01 -12.31
N GLU A 750 34.72 19.86 -11.47
CA GLU A 750 35.27 21.16 -11.80
C GLU A 750 36.74 21.22 -11.40
N LEU A 751 37.59 21.77 -12.28
CA LEU A 751 39.03 21.89 -12.01
C LEU A 751 39.35 22.96 -10.96
N TYR A 752 38.56 24.04 -10.92
CA TYR A 752 38.80 25.23 -10.10
C TYR A 752 37.65 25.44 -9.12
N SER A 753 37.94 25.50 -7.82
CA SER A 753 36.92 25.65 -6.76
C SER A 753 36.35 27.07 -6.63
N ASP A 754 36.98 28.06 -7.26
CA ASP A 754 36.55 29.45 -7.38
C ASP A 754 35.65 29.71 -8.61
N SER A 755 35.26 28.68 -9.36
CA SER A 755 34.32 28.75 -10.49
C SER A 755 32.94 29.32 -10.15
N TYR A 756 32.64 29.49 -8.85
CA TYR A 756 31.51 30.27 -8.36
C TYR A 756 31.44 31.69 -8.96
N LEU A 757 32.59 32.26 -9.37
CA LEU A 757 32.74 33.64 -9.82
C LEU A 757 32.37 33.89 -11.31
N ASP A 758 32.20 32.84 -12.11
CA ASP A 758 31.93 32.95 -13.57
C ASP A 758 30.43 32.92 -13.94
N ALA A 759 29.54 33.13 -12.96
CA ALA A 759 28.08 33.03 -13.11
C ALA A 759 27.40 34.33 -13.58
#